data_AF-A0A847KN87-F1
#
_entry.id   AF-A0A847KN87-F1
#
_cell.length_a   1.000
_cell.length_b   1.000
_cell.length_c   1.000
_cell.angle_alpha   90.00
_cell.angle_beta   90.00
_cell.angle_gamma   90.00
#
_symmetry.space_group_name_H-M   'P 1'
#
loop_
_entity.id
_entity.type
_entity.pdbx_description
1 polymer ?
#
loop_
_entity_poly.entity_id
_entity_poly.type
_entity_poly.pdbx_seq_one_letter_code
_entity_poly.pdbx_strand_id
1 'polypeptide(L)'
;MDDADVVRPEPRGAQRAIPRRTILKAAGTGFGLWFVGSLGGRAWAVQAPATLAAQAILDPRDIPKYQMPVLIPPVMPRAGTVTRRGGKNADLYEISVRQFPQQILPPPLNPTTVWGYGAVARDSRRGLLLHNAPSLTIEASWRRPVQVRWINGLVDEEGAFLPHLLPVDPTLHWANPPGGTMGRDTRPTFSDTPGAYTGPVPVVTHVHGAVGVGDESDGYAEAWYLPAATDIPAGHATVGTWYDFFAQKAAALHGVTWEPGTAVSEYPNDQRAATLWYHDHTLGMTRTNVYAGPAGFYIIRGGPDDAATDSRTGQPAVLPGPAPKANDRFPSNKTYYEIPLAIQDRTFTPDGALFYPDTRAFFDEIEGPYLPETDISPIWNPEFFGNTIIVNGNTWPYLSVEQRRYRFRLLNGCNSRFLILDFRSIPGVEVWQIGTEGGFLAAPVDITAAGNTLLMAPAERADIIVDFTSVPLGSHVLGNIGPDEPFGGGVPGADFDVADPAATGQVMQFRVVPAMGPDPTTPPQFLSLPPLAPLPAPTTTRPLALVEEMSMDFDDAPAAALLGRVDASGAVHGQMWMDEVTENPSPGDTETWEFFNTTADAHPIHVHEVVFQVVDRQPIEVHEGEEGMGGTTVALAGPARGPEPTERGWKDTVIAYPGEVTRVRMRFTSPGQYVWHCHIVEHEDNEMMRPFRIGPVQPGQPMPHAH
;
A
#
# COMPACT_ATOMS: atom_id res chain seq x y z
N MET A 1 29.33 -53.46 6.12
CA MET A 1 30.80 -53.49 6.17
C MET A 1 31.28 -52.55 5.07
N ASP A 2 31.61 -51.29 5.31
CA ASP A 2 31.77 -50.53 6.55
C ASP A 2 31.46 -49.06 6.27
N ASP A 3 31.01 -48.38 7.32
CA ASP A 3 30.80 -46.94 7.45
C ASP A 3 32.10 -46.14 7.25
N ALA A 4 31.96 -44.95 6.68
CA ALA A 4 32.90 -43.85 6.92
C ALA A 4 32.17 -42.52 6.86
N ASP A 5 31.83 -42.03 8.05
CA ASP A 5 31.39 -40.67 8.37
C ASP A 5 32.34 -39.59 7.80
N VAL A 6 31.76 -38.60 7.12
CA VAL A 6 32.41 -37.31 6.90
C VAL A 6 31.67 -36.26 7.72
N VAL A 7 32.22 -36.02 8.91
CA VAL A 7 31.84 -34.97 9.85
C VAL A 7 32.04 -33.58 9.20
N ARG A 8 30.95 -32.81 9.08
CA ARG A 8 31.02 -31.36 8.80
C ARG A 8 31.27 -30.62 10.13
N PRO A 9 32.13 -29.59 10.18
CA PRO A 9 32.37 -28.86 11.42
C PRO A 9 31.20 -27.92 11.75
N GLU A 10 30.71 -27.98 12.99
CA GLU A 10 29.84 -26.97 13.58
C GLU A 10 30.58 -25.62 13.70
N PRO A 11 29.95 -24.48 13.38
CA PRO A 11 30.49 -23.18 13.73
C PRO A 11 30.23 -22.91 15.23
N ARG A 12 31.32 -22.64 15.95
CA ARG A 12 31.30 -22.21 17.36
C ARG A 12 30.58 -20.87 17.49
N GLY A 13 29.74 -20.79 18.52
CA GLY A 13 28.81 -19.70 18.76
C GLY A 13 29.44 -18.31 18.83
N ALA A 14 28.85 -17.39 18.08
CA ALA A 14 28.69 -16.02 18.50
C ALA A 14 27.42 -15.97 19.36
N GLN A 15 27.56 -15.58 20.64
CA GLN A 15 26.42 -15.17 21.44
C GLN A 15 25.81 -13.94 20.78
N ARG A 16 24.75 -14.13 19.98
CA ARG A 16 23.82 -13.05 19.65
C ARG A 16 23.21 -12.59 20.97
N ALA A 17 23.47 -11.34 21.36
CA ALA A 17 22.60 -10.66 22.28
C ALA A 17 21.21 -10.65 21.64
N ILE A 18 20.26 -11.36 22.25
CA ILE A 18 18.87 -11.40 21.83
C ILE A 18 18.24 -10.13 22.39
N PRO A 19 17.78 -9.16 21.57
CA PRO A 19 16.96 -8.07 22.06
C PRO A 19 15.67 -8.66 22.64
N ARG A 20 15.21 -8.15 23.79
CA ARG A 20 14.12 -8.68 24.61
C ARG A 20 12.72 -8.50 23.99
N ARG A 21 12.53 -8.76 22.69
CA ARG A 21 11.20 -8.75 22.08
C ARG A 21 10.49 -10.09 22.38
N THR A 22 9.65 -10.10 23.40
CA THR A 22 8.60 -11.12 23.58
C THR A 22 7.27 -10.41 23.59
N ILE A 23 6.69 -10.18 22.42
CA ILE A 23 5.29 -9.78 22.30
C ILE A 23 4.49 -11.07 22.19
N LEU A 24 3.73 -11.38 23.23
CA LEU A 24 2.77 -12.48 23.24
C LEU A 24 1.51 -11.95 23.90
N LYS A 25 0.41 -11.78 23.13
CA LYS A 25 -0.93 -12.31 23.50
C LYS A 25 -2.04 -12.14 22.46
N ALA A 26 -2.42 -13.29 21.91
CA ALA A 26 -3.72 -13.96 22.06
C ALA A 26 -5.02 -13.13 21.96
N ALA A 27 -5.50 -12.96 20.72
CA ALA A 27 -6.91 -12.73 20.44
C ALA A 27 -7.69 -14.06 20.37
N GLY A 28 -8.19 -14.54 21.51
CA GLY A 28 -9.03 -15.72 21.54
C GLY A 28 -9.71 -15.95 22.89
N THR A 29 -11.04 -15.80 22.88
CA THR A 29 -12.02 -16.07 23.96
C THR A 29 -12.17 -14.99 25.02
N GLY A 30 -13.40 -14.45 25.10
CA GLY A 30 -13.79 -13.45 26.10
C GLY A 30 -13.56 -13.91 27.54
N PHE A 31 -13.37 -12.89 28.40
CA PHE A 31 -12.93 -12.88 29.80
C PHE A 31 -11.43 -12.67 30.04
N GLY A 32 -11.05 -11.39 30.10
CA GLY A 32 -9.85 -10.88 30.76
C GLY A 32 -8.56 -11.09 29.98
N LEU A 33 -7.91 -9.99 29.60
CA LEU A 33 -6.51 -9.99 29.14
C LEU A 33 -5.64 -10.59 30.26
N TRP A 34 -5.18 -11.83 30.08
CA TRP A 34 -4.23 -12.46 31.00
C TRP A 34 -2.83 -12.35 30.42
N PHE A 35 -1.95 -11.55 31.04
CA PHE A 35 -0.52 -11.56 30.73
C PHE A 35 0.22 -12.75 31.38
N VAL A 36 1.23 -13.28 30.68
CA VAL A 36 2.16 -14.34 31.10
C VAL A 36 3.51 -13.75 30.77
N GLY A 37 4.04 -12.98 31.71
CA GLY A 37 5.45 -12.59 31.70
C GLY A 37 6.28 -13.72 32.29
N SER A 38 7.42 -14.02 31.69
CA SER A 38 8.42 -14.89 32.29
C SER A 38 9.53 -14.02 32.91
N LEU A 39 9.57 -13.97 34.24
CA LEU A 39 10.75 -13.54 35.00
C LEU A 39 11.19 -14.73 35.83
N GLY A 40 12.34 -15.31 35.50
CA GLY A 40 12.97 -16.37 36.31
C GLY A 40 12.22 -17.71 36.39
N GLY A 41 11.38 -18.06 35.40
CA GLY A 41 10.77 -19.39 35.31
C GLY A 41 9.61 -19.67 36.28
N ARG A 42 8.93 -18.65 36.82
CA ARG A 42 7.68 -18.83 37.58
C ARG A 42 6.62 -17.81 37.15
N ALA A 43 5.51 -18.30 36.59
CA ALA A 43 4.35 -17.50 36.20
C ALA A 43 3.51 -17.10 37.42
N TRP A 44 3.07 -15.83 37.47
CA TRP A 44 2.08 -15.33 38.42
C TRP A 44 1.07 -14.45 37.68
N ALA A 45 -0.19 -14.53 38.09
CA ALA A 45 -1.31 -13.90 37.42
C ALA A 45 -1.82 -12.73 38.27
N VAL A 46 -1.95 -11.55 37.68
CA VAL A 46 -2.52 -10.35 38.33
C VAL A 46 -3.64 -9.83 37.43
N GLN A 47 -4.83 -9.58 38.01
CA GLN A 47 -5.96 -8.98 37.32
C GLN A 47 -5.79 -7.47 37.21
N ALA A 48 -5.97 -6.90 36.01
CA ALA A 48 -6.10 -5.46 35.80
C ALA A 48 -7.57 -5.01 35.97
N PRO A 49 -7.83 -3.77 36.43
CA PRO A 49 -9.18 -3.23 36.59
C PRO A 49 -9.79 -2.85 35.24
N ALA A 50 -11.07 -3.17 35.09
CA ALA A 50 -11.89 -2.73 33.96
C ALA A 50 -12.24 -1.25 34.11
N THR A 51 -11.83 -0.40 33.15
CA THR A 51 -12.57 0.78 32.66
C THR A 51 -11.78 1.48 31.53
N LEU A 52 -11.83 0.91 30.33
CA LEU A 52 -11.74 1.68 29.08
C LEU A 52 -12.98 1.25 28.29
N ALA A 53 -13.79 2.19 27.84
CA ALA A 53 -14.84 1.90 26.88
C ALA A 53 -14.18 1.66 25.51
N ALA A 54 -13.34 0.62 25.42
CA ALA A 54 -12.91 0.09 24.13
C ALA A 54 -14.20 -0.23 23.39
N GLN A 55 -14.43 0.45 22.26
CA GLN A 55 -15.54 0.09 21.39
C GLN A 55 -15.47 -1.43 21.19
N ALA A 56 -16.55 -2.13 21.49
CA ALA A 56 -16.56 -3.57 21.30
C ALA A 56 -16.20 -3.86 19.85
N ILE A 57 -15.21 -4.71 19.63
CA ILE A 57 -14.83 -5.18 18.29
C ILE A 57 -15.66 -6.43 18.00
N LEU A 58 -16.15 -6.56 16.77
CA LEU A 58 -16.82 -7.75 16.27
C LEU A 58 -15.79 -8.90 16.15
N ASP A 59 -16.07 -10.03 16.80
CA ASP A 59 -15.22 -11.22 16.66
C ASP A 59 -15.30 -11.73 15.20
N PRO A 60 -14.17 -11.84 14.48
CA PRO A 60 -14.16 -12.31 13.10
C PRO A 60 -14.67 -13.75 12.93
N ARG A 61 -14.78 -14.52 14.03
CA ARG A 61 -15.36 -15.87 14.04
C ARG A 61 -16.88 -15.86 14.01
N ASP A 62 -17.51 -14.76 14.43
CA ASP A 62 -18.96 -14.57 14.38
C ASP A 62 -19.44 -14.10 13.00
N ILE A 63 -18.53 -13.67 12.12
CA ILE A 63 -18.84 -13.27 10.75
C ILE A 63 -18.92 -14.51 9.85
N PRO A 64 -20.09 -14.81 9.24
CA PRO A 64 -20.23 -15.94 8.33
C PRO A 64 -19.34 -15.81 7.08
N LYS A 65 -18.38 -16.72 6.92
CA LYS A 65 -17.45 -16.68 5.78
C LYS A 65 -18.11 -17.20 4.49
N TYR A 66 -17.64 -16.71 3.35
CA TYR A 66 -17.98 -17.20 2.01
C TYR A 66 -19.47 -17.09 1.64
N GLN A 67 -20.19 -16.12 2.20
CA GLN A 67 -21.62 -15.91 1.92
C GLN A 67 -21.86 -15.02 0.70
N MET A 68 -20.95 -14.08 0.42
CA MET A 68 -21.10 -13.11 -0.67
C MET A 68 -20.10 -13.39 -1.79
N PRO A 69 -20.49 -13.21 -3.07
CA PRO A 69 -19.57 -13.33 -4.18
C PRO A 69 -18.54 -12.19 -4.14
N VAL A 70 -17.35 -12.42 -4.68
CA VAL A 70 -16.39 -11.34 -4.91
C VAL A 70 -16.99 -10.36 -5.91
N LEU A 71 -16.88 -9.07 -5.64
CA LEU A 71 -17.16 -8.07 -6.65
C LEU A 71 -16.02 -8.10 -7.67
N ILE A 72 -16.35 -8.24 -8.95
CA ILE A 72 -15.40 -7.99 -10.03
C ILE A 72 -15.58 -6.51 -10.40
N PRO A 73 -14.62 -5.62 -10.08
CA PRO A 73 -14.81 -4.18 -10.24
C PRO A 73 -15.12 -3.84 -11.70
N PRO A 74 -16.22 -3.14 -12.00
CA PRO A 74 -16.47 -2.64 -13.34
C PRO A 74 -15.45 -1.55 -13.69
N VAL A 75 -15.28 -1.32 -14.99
CA VAL A 75 -14.46 -0.21 -15.47
C VAL A 75 -15.16 1.12 -15.20
N MET A 76 -14.44 2.06 -14.59
CA MET A 76 -14.85 3.43 -14.33
C MET A 76 -15.34 4.07 -15.64
N PRO A 77 -16.55 4.63 -15.70
CA PRO A 77 -17.00 5.32 -16.89
C PRO A 77 -16.21 6.61 -17.12
N ARG A 78 -15.79 6.81 -18.37
CA ARG A 78 -15.27 8.11 -18.83
C ARG A 78 -16.40 9.13 -18.88
N ALA A 79 -16.12 10.35 -18.46
CA ALA A 79 -16.97 11.51 -18.66
C ALA A 79 -16.99 11.96 -20.14
N GLY A 80 -15.90 11.75 -20.88
CA GLY A 80 -15.81 12.11 -22.29
C GLY A 80 -14.41 11.96 -22.87
N THR A 81 -14.11 12.82 -23.84
CA THR A 81 -12.78 13.00 -24.43
C THR A 81 -12.51 14.50 -24.54
N VAL A 82 -11.29 14.91 -24.22
CA VAL A 82 -10.86 16.32 -24.32
C VAL A 82 -9.70 16.43 -25.31
N THR A 83 -9.66 17.53 -26.06
CA THR A 83 -8.54 17.83 -26.95
C THR A 83 -7.47 18.60 -26.17
N ARG A 84 -6.32 17.99 -25.96
CA ARG A 84 -5.19 18.61 -25.27
C ARG A 84 -4.57 19.72 -26.11
N ARG A 85 -3.79 20.58 -25.45
CA ARG A 85 -2.87 21.51 -26.11
C ARG A 85 -1.93 20.72 -27.05
N GLY A 86 -1.88 21.10 -28.33
CA GLY A 86 -1.16 20.34 -29.36
C GLY A 86 -2.01 19.31 -30.13
N GLY A 87 -3.31 19.22 -29.88
CA GLY A 87 -4.28 18.54 -30.75
C GLY A 87 -4.45 17.03 -30.52
N LYS A 88 -3.79 16.45 -29.52
CA LYS A 88 -3.98 15.04 -29.13
C LYS A 88 -5.19 14.91 -28.20
N ASN A 89 -5.99 13.86 -28.40
CA ASN A 89 -7.13 13.57 -27.53
C ASN A 89 -6.69 12.85 -26.25
N ALA A 90 -7.30 13.20 -25.11
CA ALA A 90 -7.21 12.49 -23.83
C ALA A 90 -8.56 11.94 -23.42
N ASP A 91 -8.57 10.81 -22.73
CA ASP A 91 -9.76 10.32 -22.04
C ASP A 91 -10.04 11.19 -20.83
N LEU A 92 -11.27 11.69 -20.70
CA LEU A 92 -11.67 12.55 -19.60
C LEU A 92 -12.48 11.75 -18.58
N TYR A 93 -12.08 11.83 -17.32
CA TYR A 93 -12.81 11.33 -16.17
C TYR A 93 -13.13 12.47 -15.21
N GLU A 94 -14.29 12.37 -14.57
CA GLU A 94 -14.65 13.19 -13.41
C GLU A 94 -15.03 12.24 -12.29
N ILE A 95 -14.23 12.23 -11.24
CA ILE A 95 -14.28 11.23 -10.18
C ILE A 95 -14.37 11.97 -8.85
N SER A 96 -15.39 11.63 -8.06
CA SER A 96 -15.51 12.15 -6.70
C SER A 96 -15.30 11.06 -5.67
N VAL A 97 -14.67 11.39 -4.55
CA VAL A 97 -14.78 10.62 -3.32
C VAL A 97 -16.06 11.03 -2.59
N ARG A 98 -16.83 10.05 -2.09
CA ARG A 98 -18.05 10.28 -1.32
C ARG A 98 -18.20 9.25 -0.21
N GLN A 99 -18.94 9.64 0.82
CA GLN A 99 -19.41 8.73 1.86
C GLN A 99 -20.72 8.05 1.48
N PHE A 100 -20.83 6.74 1.72
CA PHE A 100 -22.05 5.98 1.49
C PHE A 100 -22.05 4.65 2.29
N PRO A 101 -23.22 4.05 2.56
CA PRO A 101 -23.29 2.72 3.14
C PRO A 101 -23.03 1.62 2.09
N GLN A 102 -22.19 0.64 2.42
CA GLN A 102 -21.90 -0.53 1.58
C GLN A 102 -22.04 -1.83 2.39
N GLN A 103 -22.66 -2.85 1.79
CA GLN A 103 -22.74 -4.18 2.41
C GLN A 103 -21.40 -4.92 2.28
N ILE A 104 -20.47 -4.68 3.21
CA ILE A 104 -19.14 -5.33 3.26
C ILE A 104 -19.18 -6.61 4.08
N LEU A 105 -19.85 -6.57 5.23
CA LEU A 105 -20.19 -7.73 6.05
C LEU A 105 -21.37 -8.49 5.41
N PRO A 106 -21.47 -9.82 5.56
CA PRO A 106 -22.59 -10.58 5.02
C PRO A 106 -23.89 -10.30 5.80
N PRO A 107 -25.06 -10.23 5.12
CA PRO A 107 -26.34 -10.20 5.81
C PRO A 107 -26.51 -11.38 6.79
N PRO A 108 -27.15 -11.19 7.96
CA PRO A 108 -27.95 -10.03 8.34
C PRO A 108 -27.18 -8.89 9.02
N LEU A 109 -25.84 -8.90 9.02
CA LEU A 109 -25.06 -7.78 9.58
C LEU A 109 -25.31 -6.49 8.78
N ASN A 110 -25.21 -5.35 9.45
CA ASN A 110 -25.52 -4.05 8.86
C ASN A 110 -24.51 -3.67 7.76
N PRO A 111 -24.92 -2.85 6.79
CA PRO A 111 -23.99 -2.15 5.90
C PRO A 111 -23.01 -1.28 6.69
N THR A 112 -21.78 -1.22 6.20
CA THR A 112 -20.70 -0.39 6.73
C THR A 112 -20.70 0.96 6.01
N THR A 113 -20.65 2.06 6.76
CA THR A 113 -20.39 3.38 6.17
C THR A 113 -18.92 3.47 5.76
N VAL A 114 -18.68 3.76 4.49
CA VAL A 114 -17.35 3.84 3.88
C VAL A 114 -17.23 5.04 2.96
N TRP A 115 -16.01 5.32 2.52
CA TRP A 115 -15.72 6.21 1.41
C TRP A 115 -15.32 5.42 0.18
N GLY A 116 -15.55 6.00 -0.99
CA GLY A 116 -15.13 5.41 -2.25
C GLY A 116 -15.13 6.42 -3.38
N TYR A 117 -14.24 6.25 -4.34
CA TYR A 117 -14.24 7.01 -5.58
C TYR A 117 -15.29 6.47 -6.56
N GLY A 118 -15.95 7.39 -7.27
CA GLY A 118 -16.94 7.06 -8.28
C GLY A 118 -17.08 8.15 -9.34
N ALA A 119 -17.42 7.74 -10.56
CA ALA A 119 -17.66 8.66 -11.67
C ALA A 119 -18.89 9.54 -11.38
N VAL A 120 -18.77 10.83 -11.64
CA VAL A 120 -19.91 11.78 -11.56
C VAL A 120 -20.53 12.08 -12.93
N ALA A 121 -19.80 11.79 -14.01
CA ALA A 121 -20.25 11.98 -15.38
C ALA A 121 -19.93 10.74 -16.24
N ARG A 122 -20.69 10.56 -17.32
CA ARG A 122 -20.50 9.46 -18.27
C ARG A 122 -20.84 9.89 -19.70
N ASP A 123 -19.97 9.53 -20.64
CA ASP A 123 -20.19 9.74 -22.08
C ASP A 123 -21.25 8.77 -22.64
N SER A 124 -21.27 7.56 -22.10
CA SER A 124 -22.21 6.50 -22.50
C SER A 124 -23.37 6.39 -21.52
N ARG A 125 -24.60 6.24 -22.04
CA ARG A 125 -25.79 5.94 -21.21
C ARG A 125 -25.69 4.60 -20.45
N ARG A 126 -24.77 3.71 -20.83
CA ARG A 126 -24.49 2.45 -20.14
C ARG A 126 -23.43 2.58 -19.04
N GLY A 127 -22.78 3.74 -18.91
CA GLY A 127 -21.80 3.99 -17.85
C GLY A 127 -22.43 3.91 -16.47
N LEU A 128 -21.78 3.21 -15.54
CA LEU A 128 -22.22 3.05 -14.17
C LEU A 128 -21.74 4.20 -13.29
N LEU A 129 -22.63 5.11 -12.88
CA LEU A 129 -22.32 6.16 -11.90
C LEU A 129 -22.48 5.57 -10.50
N LEU A 130 -21.45 4.87 -10.04
CA LEU A 130 -21.40 4.17 -8.76
C LEU A 130 -20.12 4.56 -8.03
N HIS A 131 -20.26 4.85 -6.74
CA HIS A 131 -19.18 4.90 -5.76
C HIS A 131 -19.07 3.53 -5.10
N ASN A 132 -17.85 3.03 -4.90
CA ASN A 132 -17.61 1.71 -4.33
C ASN A 132 -16.29 1.68 -3.55
N ALA A 133 -16.20 0.80 -2.55
CA ALA A 133 -14.99 0.52 -1.78
C ALA A 133 -14.63 -0.97 -1.91
N PRO A 134 -13.53 -1.36 -2.59
CA PRO A 134 -12.65 -0.49 -3.36
C PRO A 134 -13.36 0.11 -4.58
N SER A 135 -12.79 1.18 -5.08
CA SER A 135 -13.30 1.98 -6.18
C SER A 135 -13.16 1.30 -7.53
N LEU A 136 -13.91 1.81 -8.52
CA LEU A 136 -13.97 1.22 -9.86
C LEU A 136 -12.60 1.30 -10.58
N THR A 137 -12.37 0.39 -11.52
CA THR A 137 -11.08 0.35 -12.24
C THR A 137 -11.00 1.40 -13.34
N ILE A 138 -10.01 2.28 -13.32
CA ILE A 138 -9.67 3.10 -14.50
C ILE A 138 -8.90 2.20 -15.47
N GLU A 139 -9.36 2.12 -16.72
CA GLU A 139 -8.63 1.42 -17.78
C GLU A 139 -8.11 2.45 -18.79
N ALA A 140 -6.81 2.41 -19.04
CA ALA A 140 -6.09 3.30 -19.92
C ALA A 140 -5.40 2.52 -21.03
N SER A 141 -5.26 3.14 -22.20
CA SER A 141 -4.47 2.58 -23.29
C SER A 141 -3.10 3.24 -23.35
N TRP A 142 -2.08 2.45 -23.68
CA TRP A 142 -0.72 2.92 -23.85
C TRP A 142 -0.66 4.13 -24.79
N ARG A 143 0.02 5.20 -24.32
CA ARG A 143 0.17 6.51 -24.97
C ARG A 143 -1.13 7.25 -25.30
N ARG A 144 -2.25 6.82 -24.73
CA ARG A 144 -3.48 7.60 -24.70
C ARG A 144 -3.54 8.31 -23.35
N PRO A 145 -3.33 9.63 -23.31
CA PRO A 145 -3.38 10.36 -22.05
C PRO A 145 -4.75 10.26 -21.40
N VAL A 146 -4.77 10.26 -20.07
CA VAL A 146 -5.97 10.29 -19.25
C VAL A 146 -5.93 11.57 -18.44
N GLN A 147 -6.98 12.37 -18.52
CA GLN A 147 -7.19 13.53 -17.66
C GLN A 147 -8.29 13.20 -16.66
N VAL A 148 -8.00 13.40 -15.37
CA VAL A 148 -8.94 13.14 -14.28
C VAL A 148 -9.16 14.41 -13.49
N ARG A 149 -10.41 14.84 -13.39
CA ARG A 149 -10.83 15.79 -12.35
C ARG A 149 -11.21 15.02 -11.10
N TRP A 150 -10.34 15.06 -10.11
CA TRP A 150 -10.56 14.54 -8.77
C TRP A 150 -11.38 15.56 -7.97
N ILE A 151 -12.42 15.09 -7.28
CA ILE A 151 -13.39 15.94 -6.59
C ILE A 151 -13.55 15.44 -5.15
N ASN A 152 -13.33 16.34 -4.18
CA ASN A 152 -13.64 16.09 -2.78
C ASN A 152 -15.14 16.29 -2.56
N GLY A 153 -15.88 15.18 -2.60
CA GLY A 153 -17.34 15.14 -2.41
C GLY A 153 -17.75 14.75 -1.00
N LEU A 154 -16.89 14.93 0.00
CA LEU A 154 -17.19 14.65 1.41
C LEU A 154 -18.02 15.78 2.03
N VAL A 155 -19.23 15.94 1.50
CA VAL A 155 -20.27 16.85 1.97
C VAL A 155 -21.58 16.10 2.13
N ASP A 156 -22.47 16.60 2.99
CA ASP A 156 -23.84 16.12 3.10
C ASP A 156 -24.74 16.64 1.97
N GLU A 157 -26.05 16.37 2.05
CA GLU A 157 -27.01 16.78 1.02
C GLU A 157 -27.22 18.31 0.97
N GLU A 158 -26.98 18.99 2.09
CA GLU A 158 -27.04 20.45 2.24
C GLU A 158 -25.74 21.15 1.78
N GLY A 159 -24.69 20.39 1.53
CA GLY A 159 -23.38 20.89 1.14
C GLY A 159 -22.51 21.34 2.33
N ALA A 160 -22.85 20.92 3.55
CA ALA A 160 -21.96 21.06 4.70
C ALA A 160 -20.89 19.96 4.70
N PHE A 161 -19.72 20.21 5.29
CA PHE A 161 -18.65 19.21 5.29
C PHE A 161 -19.01 18.00 6.15
N LEU A 162 -18.55 16.82 5.74
CA LEU A 162 -18.58 15.62 6.58
C LEU A 162 -17.27 15.52 7.38
N PRO A 163 -17.33 15.30 8.70
CA PRO A 163 -16.12 14.97 9.47
C PRO A 163 -15.60 13.57 9.07
N HIS A 164 -14.36 13.28 9.47
CA HIS A 164 -13.75 11.98 9.20
C HIS A 164 -14.53 10.83 9.89
N LEU A 165 -14.60 9.65 9.25
CA LEU A 165 -15.26 8.45 9.80
C LEU A 165 -14.49 7.79 10.96
N LEU A 166 -13.20 8.08 11.03
CA LEU A 166 -12.18 7.43 11.86
C LEU A 166 -11.42 8.51 12.65
N PRO A 167 -10.82 8.18 13.79
CA PRO A 167 -10.05 9.12 14.61
C PRO A 167 -8.81 9.63 13.85
N VAL A 168 -8.75 10.95 13.63
CA VAL A 168 -7.60 11.63 13.03
C VAL A 168 -6.79 12.27 14.15
N ASP A 169 -5.51 11.92 14.25
CA ASP A 169 -4.60 12.47 15.25
C ASP A 169 -4.04 13.83 14.81
N PRO A 170 -4.43 14.94 15.46
CA PRO A 170 -3.95 16.26 15.06
C PRO A 170 -2.54 16.58 15.62
N THR A 171 -1.90 15.70 16.40
CA THR A 171 -0.55 15.94 16.96
C THR A 171 0.58 15.51 16.03
N LEU A 172 0.26 14.82 14.93
CA LEU A 172 1.23 14.44 13.92
C LEU A 172 1.73 15.65 13.13
N HIS A 173 2.73 15.45 12.28
CA HIS A 173 2.90 16.32 11.13
C HIS A 173 1.86 15.93 10.07
N TRP A 174 0.90 16.81 9.83
CA TRP A 174 -0.22 16.55 8.94
C TRP A 174 -0.66 17.80 8.19
N ALA A 175 -1.65 17.65 7.31
CA ALA A 175 -2.28 18.73 6.55
C ALA A 175 -2.66 19.96 7.39
N ASN A 176 -3.11 19.75 8.63
CA ASN A 176 -3.48 20.78 9.60
C ASN A 176 -4.35 21.95 9.06
N PRO A 177 -5.56 21.70 8.53
CA PRO A 177 -6.45 22.78 8.11
C PRO A 177 -6.71 23.84 9.20
N PRO A 178 -6.91 23.50 10.50
CA PRO A 178 -7.12 24.50 11.56
C PRO A 178 -5.98 25.51 11.75
N GLY A 179 -4.74 25.15 11.36
CA GLY A 179 -3.58 26.04 11.42
C GLY A 179 -3.65 27.24 10.46
N GLY A 180 -4.63 27.26 9.55
CA GLY A 180 -4.75 28.29 8.53
C GLY A 180 -3.58 28.25 7.54
N THR A 181 -3.49 29.25 6.65
CA THR A 181 -2.47 29.27 5.59
C THR A 181 -1.03 29.24 6.10
N MET A 182 -0.78 29.64 7.34
CA MET A 182 0.56 29.68 7.93
C MET A 182 0.91 28.47 8.79
N GLY A 183 -0.10 27.76 9.33
CA GLY A 183 0.10 26.56 10.12
C GLY A 183 -0.24 25.26 9.39
N ARG A 184 -0.81 25.31 8.18
CA ARG A 184 -1.03 24.10 7.37
C ARG A 184 0.28 23.37 7.08
N ASP A 185 0.20 22.07 6.88
CA ASP A 185 1.36 21.22 6.58
C ASP A 185 2.45 21.33 7.66
N THR A 186 2.07 21.34 8.93
CA THR A 186 3.02 21.38 10.05
C THR A 186 2.61 20.41 11.16
N ARG A 187 3.55 20.09 12.05
CA ARG A 187 3.27 19.49 13.36
C ARG A 187 2.81 20.59 14.32
N PRO A 188 1.52 20.65 14.74
CA PRO A 188 1.05 21.73 15.59
C PRO A 188 1.58 21.57 17.02
N THR A 189 1.67 22.68 17.75
CA THR A 189 1.97 22.68 19.19
C THR A 189 0.69 22.78 20.00
N PHE A 190 0.57 21.98 21.05
CA PHE A 190 -0.60 21.94 21.91
C PHE A 190 -0.23 22.28 23.35
N SER A 191 -1.10 23.01 24.06
CA SER A 191 -0.93 23.29 25.49
C SER A 191 -1.40 22.13 26.38
N ASP A 192 -2.26 21.27 25.84
CA ASP A 192 -2.89 20.11 26.49
C ASP A 192 -3.16 19.06 25.41
N THR A 193 -3.22 17.77 25.77
CA THR A 193 -3.49 16.69 24.81
C THR A 193 -4.83 16.92 24.07
N PRO A 194 -4.82 17.08 22.73
CA PRO A 194 -6.06 17.29 21.97
C PRO A 194 -6.83 15.97 21.77
N GLY A 195 -8.14 16.08 21.53
CA GLY A 195 -8.92 14.97 20.97
C GLY A 195 -8.74 14.83 19.46
N ALA A 196 -9.41 13.84 18.86
CA ALA A 196 -9.40 13.63 17.42
C ALA A 196 -9.93 14.86 16.65
N TYR A 197 -9.36 15.12 15.46
CA TYR A 197 -9.83 16.18 14.58
C TYR A 197 -11.22 15.86 13.99
N THR A 198 -12.14 16.83 14.05
CA THR A 198 -13.54 16.66 13.60
C THR A 198 -13.96 17.68 12.52
N GLY A 199 -13.01 18.33 11.86
CA GLY A 199 -13.29 19.34 10.84
C GLY A 199 -13.43 18.75 9.42
N PRO A 200 -13.48 19.60 8.40
CA PRO A 200 -13.52 19.17 7.00
C PRO A 200 -12.28 18.36 6.62
N VAL A 201 -12.48 17.32 5.82
CA VAL A 201 -11.43 16.35 5.47
C VAL A 201 -10.64 16.79 4.24
N PRO A 202 -9.31 17.00 4.34
CA PRO A 202 -8.45 17.19 3.18
C PRO A 202 -8.26 15.88 2.40
N VAL A 203 -8.17 15.99 1.07
CA VAL A 203 -7.86 14.85 0.19
C VAL A 203 -6.83 15.26 -0.87
N VAL A 204 -6.02 14.30 -1.32
CA VAL A 204 -5.20 14.36 -2.54
C VAL A 204 -5.04 12.95 -3.08
N THR A 205 -5.23 12.77 -4.39
CA THR A 205 -5.19 11.43 -4.98
C THR A 205 -3.86 11.18 -5.67
N HIS A 206 -3.18 10.10 -5.27
CA HIS A 206 -1.99 9.56 -5.92
C HIS A 206 -2.37 8.41 -6.86
N VAL A 207 -1.71 8.31 -8.02
CA VAL A 207 -1.78 7.12 -8.90
C VAL A 207 -0.46 6.37 -8.79
N HIS A 208 -0.44 5.40 -7.87
CA HIS A 208 0.70 4.55 -7.55
C HIS A 208 1.20 3.78 -8.76
N GLY A 209 2.48 3.99 -9.07
CA GLY A 209 3.20 3.37 -10.17
C GLY A 209 3.09 4.11 -11.49
N ALA A 210 2.50 5.31 -11.52
CA ALA A 210 2.53 6.18 -12.69
C ALA A 210 3.96 6.68 -12.95
N VAL A 211 4.45 6.44 -14.17
CA VAL A 211 5.78 6.84 -14.64
C VAL A 211 5.64 7.87 -15.75
N GLY A 212 6.55 8.85 -15.77
CA GLY A 212 6.49 9.95 -16.73
C GLY A 212 5.40 10.99 -16.42
N VAL A 213 4.70 10.84 -15.29
CA VAL A 213 3.72 11.78 -14.79
C VAL A 213 4.42 13.06 -14.31
N GLY A 214 3.81 14.22 -14.52
CA GLY A 214 4.31 15.47 -13.93
C GLY A 214 3.97 15.53 -12.44
N ASP A 215 4.83 16.12 -11.63
CA ASP A 215 4.60 16.32 -10.18
C ASP A 215 3.25 16.99 -9.87
N GLU A 216 2.74 17.87 -10.74
CA GLU A 216 1.43 18.50 -10.57
C GLU A 216 0.25 17.53 -10.67
N SER A 217 0.49 16.33 -11.19
CA SER A 217 -0.49 15.26 -11.39
C SER A 217 -0.19 14.02 -10.55
N ASP A 218 0.93 14.01 -9.82
CA ASP A 218 1.40 12.86 -9.05
C ASP A 218 0.60 12.64 -7.76
N GLY A 219 0.09 13.72 -7.15
CA GLY A 219 -0.63 13.65 -5.88
C GLY A 219 0.26 13.87 -4.66
N TYR A 220 1.19 14.83 -4.75
CA TYR A 220 2.09 15.22 -3.65
C TYR A 220 1.32 15.54 -2.35
N ALA A 221 1.80 15.06 -1.21
CA ALA A 221 1.05 15.04 0.04
C ALA A 221 0.58 16.42 0.55
N GLU A 222 1.33 17.48 0.26
CA GLU A 222 0.99 18.88 0.61
C GLU A 222 0.17 19.60 -0.50
N ALA A 223 -0.33 18.87 -1.48
CA ALA A 223 -1.20 19.40 -2.54
C ALA A 223 -2.69 19.09 -2.28
N TRP A 224 -3.05 18.81 -1.02
CA TRP A 224 -4.41 18.49 -0.61
C TRP A 224 -5.38 19.67 -0.74
N TYR A 225 -6.67 19.34 -0.77
CA TYR A 225 -7.76 20.31 -0.80
C TYR A 225 -8.98 19.82 0.01
N LEU A 226 -9.61 20.75 0.73
CA LEU A 226 -10.87 20.52 1.45
C LEU A 226 -12.05 20.37 0.47
N PRO A 227 -13.19 19.80 0.89
CA PRO A 227 -14.41 19.85 0.09
C PRO A 227 -14.85 21.30 -0.16
N ALA A 228 -15.57 21.51 -1.26
CA ALA A 228 -16.25 22.77 -1.53
C ALA A 228 -17.51 22.94 -0.66
N ALA A 229 -17.35 22.87 0.66
CA ALA A 229 -18.44 22.93 1.63
C ALA A 229 -18.85 24.36 1.96
N THR A 230 -20.09 24.52 2.40
CA THR A 230 -20.70 25.82 2.72
C THR A 230 -20.33 26.36 4.10
N ASP A 231 -19.81 25.49 4.98
CA ASP A 231 -19.60 25.73 6.41
C ASP A 231 -18.17 25.44 6.88
N ILE A 232 -17.18 25.55 5.98
CA ILE A 232 -15.77 25.48 6.35
C ILE A 232 -15.49 26.47 7.49
N PRO A 233 -14.97 26.02 8.66
CA PRO A 233 -14.79 26.91 9.79
C PRO A 233 -13.82 28.06 9.48
N ALA A 234 -14.15 29.25 9.98
CA ALA A 234 -13.34 30.44 9.75
C ALA A 234 -11.89 30.24 10.21
N GLY A 235 -10.94 30.67 9.39
CA GLY A 235 -9.51 30.54 9.66
C GLY A 235 -8.87 29.23 9.21
N HIS A 236 -9.66 28.22 8.80
CA HIS A 236 -9.09 27.00 8.23
C HIS A 236 -8.44 27.28 6.87
N ALA A 237 -7.30 26.64 6.60
CA ALA A 237 -6.78 26.54 5.25
C ALA A 237 -7.67 25.61 4.42
N THR A 238 -8.00 26.02 3.20
CA THR A 238 -8.83 25.22 2.29
C THR A 238 -8.00 24.32 1.37
N VAL A 239 -6.70 24.55 1.28
CA VAL A 239 -5.76 23.83 0.43
C VAL A 239 -4.38 23.76 1.08
N GLY A 240 -3.57 22.76 0.69
CA GLY A 240 -2.19 22.59 1.11
C GLY A 240 -1.21 23.57 0.48
N THR A 241 0.02 23.55 0.95
CA THR A 241 1.09 24.49 0.58
C THR A 241 1.48 24.43 -0.89
N TRP A 242 1.41 23.26 -1.51
CA TRP A 242 1.78 23.07 -2.91
C TRP A 242 0.61 23.16 -3.88
N TYR A 243 -0.62 23.24 -3.39
CA TYR A 243 -1.82 23.21 -4.22
C TYR A 243 -1.82 24.30 -5.30
N ASP A 244 -1.62 25.57 -4.93
CA ASP A 244 -1.68 26.68 -5.88
C ASP A 244 -0.53 26.65 -6.91
N PHE A 245 0.65 26.17 -6.50
CA PHE A 245 1.78 25.99 -7.38
C PHE A 245 1.48 24.94 -8.46
N PHE A 246 0.94 23.78 -8.06
CA PHE A 246 0.58 22.73 -8.99
C PHE A 246 -0.66 23.09 -9.83
N ALA A 247 -1.64 23.79 -9.29
CA ALA A 247 -2.77 24.31 -10.05
C ALA A 247 -2.30 25.24 -11.18
N GLN A 248 -1.36 26.16 -10.90
CA GLN A 248 -0.78 27.05 -11.91
C GLN A 248 0.05 26.27 -12.94
N LYS A 249 0.83 25.28 -12.50
CA LYS A 249 1.61 24.41 -13.39
C LYS A 249 0.69 23.61 -14.31
N ALA A 250 -0.37 22.99 -13.79
CA ALA A 250 -1.38 22.27 -14.56
C ALA A 250 -2.09 23.20 -15.57
N ALA A 251 -2.42 24.43 -15.17
CA ALA A 251 -2.99 25.43 -16.09
C ALA A 251 -2.03 25.77 -17.24
N ALA A 252 -0.74 25.95 -16.95
CA ALA A 252 0.28 26.29 -17.94
C ALA A 252 0.55 25.12 -18.92
N LEU A 253 0.64 23.90 -18.40
CA LEU A 253 0.98 22.70 -19.17
C LEU A 253 -0.23 22.17 -19.96
N HIS A 254 -1.38 22.03 -19.29
CA HIS A 254 -2.52 21.28 -19.78
C HIS A 254 -3.73 22.16 -20.12
N GLY A 255 -3.72 23.44 -19.74
CA GLY A 255 -4.83 24.36 -19.99
C GLY A 255 -6.07 24.07 -19.15
N VAL A 256 -5.88 23.48 -17.97
CA VAL A 256 -6.96 23.13 -17.02
C VAL A 256 -7.04 24.12 -15.88
N THR A 257 -8.16 24.15 -15.17
CA THR A 257 -8.37 24.98 -13.98
C THR A 257 -8.79 24.08 -12.83
N TRP A 258 -8.24 24.33 -11.65
CA TRP A 258 -8.65 23.67 -10.42
C TRP A 258 -9.65 24.57 -9.72
N GLU A 259 -10.86 24.06 -9.54
CA GLU A 259 -11.93 24.73 -8.80
C GLU A 259 -11.88 24.33 -7.32
N PRO A 260 -12.49 25.10 -6.41
CA PRO A 260 -12.61 24.70 -5.01
C PRO A 260 -13.10 23.25 -4.87
N GLY A 261 -12.44 22.48 -4.01
CA GLY A 261 -12.76 21.07 -3.81
C GLY A 261 -12.33 20.15 -4.94
N THR A 262 -11.46 20.58 -5.85
CA THR A 262 -10.99 19.75 -6.96
C THR A 262 -9.50 19.88 -7.24
N ALA A 263 -8.93 18.86 -7.87
CA ALA A 263 -7.66 18.91 -8.58
C ALA A 263 -7.81 18.20 -9.93
N VAL A 264 -7.08 18.67 -10.95
CA VAL A 264 -7.09 18.05 -12.29
C VAL A 264 -5.70 17.53 -12.60
N SER A 265 -5.59 16.21 -12.72
CA SER A 265 -4.36 15.48 -13.02
C SER A 265 -4.38 14.96 -14.47
N GLU A 266 -3.20 14.84 -15.08
CA GLU A 266 -3.04 14.24 -16.40
C GLU A 266 -1.94 13.18 -16.42
N TYR A 267 -2.32 11.95 -16.80
CA TYR A 267 -1.45 10.79 -16.87
C TYR A 267 -1.12 10.48 -18.34
N PRO A 268 0.16 10.51 -18.75
CA PRO A 268 0.54 10.31 -20.15
C PRO A 268 0.38 8.87 -20.63
N ASN A 269 0.47 7.90 -19.70
CA ASN A 269 0.40 6.46 -19.95
C ASN A 269 1.41 5.95 -20.98
N ASP A 270 2.60 6.55 -21.05
CA ASP A 270 3.66 6.18 -22.00
C ASP A 270 4.63 5.11 -21.46
N GLN A 271 4.47 4.69 -20.20
CA GLN A 271 5.13 3.53 -19.58
C GLN A 271 4.61 2.18 -20.10
N ARG A 272 5.19 1.07 -19.61
CA ARG A 272 4.77 -0.31 -19.93
C ARG A 272 3.32 -0.58 -19.50
N ALA A 273 2.64 -1.52 -20.17
CA ALA A 273 1.38 -2.04 -19.66
C ALA A 273 1.60 -2.69 -18.28
N ALA A 274 0.77 -2.31 -17.31
CA ALA A 274 1.03 -2.54 -15.91
C ALA A 274 -0.26 -2.46 -15.08
N THR A 275 -0.19 -2.99 -13.85
CA THR A 275 -1.25 -2.86 -12.85
C THR A 275 -0.85 -1.78 -11.86
N LEU A 276 -1.40 -0.58 -12.04
CA LEU A 276 -1.30 0.53 -11.12
C LEU A 276 -2.56 0.55 -10.24
N TRP A 277 -2.57 1.44 -9.26
CA TRP A 277 -3.74 1.71 -8.44
C TRP A 277 -3.73 3.17 -8.01
N TYR A 278 -4.84 3.67 -7.50
CA TYR A 278 -4.98 5.03 -7.03
C TYR A 278 -5.62 5.04 -5.65
N HIS A 279 -5.16 5.96 -4.80
CA HIS A 279 -5.59 6.09 -3.41
C HIS A 279 -5.34 7.52 -2.91
N ASP A 280 -5.85 7.85 -1.72
CA ASP A 280 -5.52 9.11 -1.07
C ASP A 280 -4.06 9.13 -0.55
N HIS A 281 -3.43 10.30 -0.53
CA HIS A 281 -2.03 10.52 -0.14
C HIS A 281 -1.88 11.79 0.72
N THR A 282 -2.89 12.12 1.52
CA THR A 282 -2.91 13.37 2.28
C THR A 282 -1.94 13.32 3.45
N LEU A 283 -1.07 14.33 3.57
CA LEU A 283 -0.06 14.41 4.62
C LEU A 283 -0.63 14.15 6.03
N GLY A 284 -0.12 13.12 6.70
CA GLY A 284 -0.49 12.73 8.06
C GLY A 284 -1.89 12.13 8.22
N MET A 285 -2.58 11.86 7.10
CA MET A 285 -3.94 11.31 7.04
C MET A 285 -4.08 10.18 6.02
N THR A 286 -3.00 9.70 5.39
CA THR A 286 -3.06 8.61 4.40
C THR A 286 -3.66 7.37 5.05
N ARG A 287 -3.22 6.99 6.25
CA ARG A 287 -3.66 5.76 6.95
C ARG A 287 -5.17 5.73 7.16
N THR A 288 -5.75 6.87 7.55
CA THR A 288 -7.18 6.99 7.86
C THR A 288 -8.02 7.14 6.60
N ASN A 289 -7.54 7.93 5.64
CA ASN A 289 -8.24 8.17 4.39
C ASN A 289 -8.32 6.89 3.56
N VAL A 290 -7.21 6.15 3.40
CA VAL A 290 -7.18 4.87 2.68
C VAL A 290 -8.01 3.80 3.40
N TYR A 291 -7.92 3.74 4.74
CA TYR A 291 -8.69 2.78 5.53
C TYR A 291 -10.21 2.95 5.36
N ALA A 292 -10.68 4.20 5.21
CA ALA A 292 -12.09 4.50 4.95
C ALA A 292 -12.64 3.90 3.64
N GLY A 293 -11.77 3.49 2.69
CA GLY A 293 -12.14 2.75 1.47
C GLY A 293 -11.82 3.34 0.07
N PRO A 294 -11.41 4.61 -0.12
CA PRO A 294 -11.18 5.19 -1.44
C PRO A 294 -9.84 4.73 -2.02
N ALA A 295 -9.84 3.55 -2.65
CA ALA A 295 -8.72 3.01 -3.41
C ALA A 295 -9.22 2.18 -4.60
N GLY A 296 -8.62 2.28 -5.78
CA GLY A 296 -9.05 1.54 -6.96
C GLY A 296 -7.93 1.22 -7.94
N PHE A 297 -8.16 0.27 -8.84
CA PHE A 297 -7.14 -0.09 -9.85
C PHE A 297 -7.04 0.94 -10.97
N TYR A 298 -5.83 1.14 -11.48
CA TYR A 298 -5.55 1.83 -12.73
C TYR A 298 -4.78 0.88 -13.64
N ILE A 299 -5.34 0.46 -14.77
CA ILE A 299 -4.72 -0.57 -15.62
C ILE A 299 -4.35 0.03 -16.97
N ILE A 300 -3.04 0.01 -17.29
CA ILE A 300 -2.53 0.39 -18.60
C ILE A 300 -2.52 -0.84 -19.49
N ARG A 301 -3.12 -0.72 -20.68
CA ARG A 301 -3.28 -1.79 -21.67
C ARG A 301 -2.54 -1.47 -22.96
N GLY A 302 -2.03 -2.50 -23.62
CA GLY A 302 -1.42 -2.43 -24.94
C GLY A 302 -0.01 -1.84 -24.94
N GLY A 303 0.49 -1.56 -26.14
CA GLY A 303 1.89 -1.18 -26.35
C GLY A 303 2.79 -2.38 -26.63
N PRO A 304 4.09 -2.13 -26.93
CA PRO A 304 5.03 -3.18 -27.34
C PRO A 304 5.33 -4.20 -26.23
N ASP A 305 5.18 -3.80 -24.96
CA ASP A 305 5.49 -4.62 -23.79
C ASP A 305 4.29 -5.37 -23.19
N ASP A 306 3.11 -5.34 -23.84
CA ASP A 306 1.89 -6.06 -23.40
C ASP A 306 1.61 -7.33 -24.25
N ALA A 307 2.57 -7.74 -25.09
CA ALA A 307 2.41 -8.86 -26.02
C ALA A 307 3.35 -10.02 -25.68
N ALA A 308 2.80 -11.10 -25.11
CA ALA A 308 3.52 -12.37 -24.94
C ALA A 308 3.44 -13.23 -26.21
N THR A 309 4.39 -14.16 -26.37
CA THR A 309 4.42 -15.14 -27.48
C THR A 309 4.38 -16.57 -26.94
N ASP A 310 3.80 -17.50 -27.70
CA ASP A 310 3.81 -18.92 -27.38
C ASP A 310 5.12 -19.54 -27.90
N SER A 311 6.00 -19.95 -26.99
CA SER A 311 7.34 -20.45 -27.32
C SER A 311 7.34 -21.71 -28.19
N ARG A 312 6.21 -22.44 -28.25
CA ARG A 312 6.06 -23.64 -29.09
C ARG A 312 5.79 -23.32 -30.55
N THR A 313 5.20 -22.16 -30.83
CA THR A 313 4.70 -21.80 -32.18
C THR A 313 5.27 -20.50 -32.72
N GLY A 314 5.84 -19.65 -31.85
CA GLY A 314 6.28 -18.29 -32.19
C GLY A 314 5.14 -17.30 -32.47
N GLN A 315 3.88 -17.70 -32.28
CA GLN A 315 2.70 -16.85 -32.48
C GLN A 315 2.37 -16.05 -31.21
N PRO A 316 1.55 -14.99 -31.29
CA PRO A 316 1.03 -14.30 -30.10
C PRO A 316 0.38 -15.29 -29.13
N ALA A 317 0.78 -15.23 -27.86
CA ALA A 317 0.18 -16.04 -26.82
C ALA A 317 -1.23 -15.55 -26.49
N VAL A 318 -2.09 -16.46 -26.03
CA VAL A 318 -3.43 -16.13 -25.56
C VAL A 318 -3.43 -16.15 -24.04
N LEU A 319 -3.49 -14.97 -23.41
CA LEU A 319 -3.61 -14.85 -21.95
C LEU A 319 -5.07 -15.04 -21.50
N PRO A 320 -5.32 -15.46 -20.25
CA PRO A 320 -6.68 -15.55 -19.72
C PRO A 320 -7.43 -14.22 -19.84
N GLY A 321 -8.65 -14.31 -20.38
CA GLY A 321 -9.56 -13.21 -20.58
C GLY A 321 -10.93 -13.72 -21.08
N PRO A 322 -11.98 -12.89 -21.10
CA PRO A 322 -11.90 -11.43 -21.03
C PRO A 322 -11.75 -10.87 -19.61
N ALA A 323 -11.19 -9.66 -19.51
CA ALA A 323 -11.37 -8.75 -18.37
C ALA A 323 -12.67 -7.94 -18.48
N PRO A 324 -13.15 -7.33 -17.37
CA PRO A 324 -14.15 -6.27 -17.42
C PRO A 324 -13.77 -5.18 -18.42
N LYS A 325 -14.76 -4.68 -19.17
CA LYS A 325 -14.57 -3.58 -20.13
C LYS A 325 -15.57 -2.46 -19.86
N ALA A 326 -15.21 -1.25 -20.29
CA ALA A 326 -16.11 -0.11 -20.25
C ALA A 326 -17.46 -0.44 -20.90
N ASN A 327 -18.55 -0.11 -20.19
CA ASN A 327 -19.95 -0.35 -20.59
C ASN A 327 -20.40 -1.82 -20.59
N ASP A 328 -19.63 -2.74 -20.00
CA ASP A 328 -20.18 -4.03 -19.63
C ASP A 328 -21.37 -3.86 -18.68
N ARG A 329 -22.32 -4.78 -18.75
CA ARG A 329 -23.50 -4.77 -17.89
C ARG A 329 -23.07 -4.97 -16.43
N PHE A 330 -23.74 -4.28 -15.50
CA PHE A 330 -23.57 -4.49 -14.08
C PHE A 330 -24.93 -4.81 -13.40
N PRO A 331 -25.05 -5.90 -12.61
CA PRO A 331 -24.09 -7.00 -12.49
C PRO A 331 -23.80 -7.68 -13.83
N SER A 332 -22.59 -8.21 -14.00
CA SER A 332 -22.17 -8.83 -15.25
C SER A 332 -22.96 -10.10 -15.56
N ASN A 333 -23.22 -10.33 -16.85
CA ASN A 333 -23.75 -11.58 -17.38
C ASN A 333 -22.69 -12.40 -18.13
N LYS A 334 -21.42 -12.02 -17.99
CA LYS A 334 -20.27 -12.68 -18.62
C LYS A 334 -19.35 -13.21 -17.53
N THR A 335 -18.75 -14.37 -17.77
CA THR A 335 -17.63 -14.87 -16.97
C THR A 335 -16.36 -14.13 -17.40
N TYR A 336 -15.67 -13.53 -16.44
CA TYR A 336 -14.35 -12.93 -16.66
C TYR A 336 -13.27 -13.92 -16.23
N TYR A 337 -12.16 -13.91 -16.95
CA TYR A 337 -10.98 -14.74 -16.65
C TYR A 337 -9.72 -13.91 -16.42
N GLU A 338 -9.81 -12.58 -16.56
CA GLU A 338 -8.83 -11.64 -16.00
C GLU A 338 -9.55 -10.77 -14.96
N ILE A 339 -9.15 -10.88 -13.70
CA ILE A 339 -9.87 -10.27 -12.58
C ILE A 339 -8.87 -9.52 -11.68
N PRO A 340 -9.02 -8.21 -11.48
CA PRO A 340 -8.27 -7.49 -10.45
C PRO A 340 -8.84 -7.80 -9.06
N LEU A 341 -7.98 -8.11 -8.10
CA LEU A 341 -8.32 -8.46 -6.72
C LEU A 341 -7.47 -7.63 -5.76
N ALA A 342 -8.10 -6.65 -5.11
CA ALA A 342 -7.51 -5.93 -3.98
C ALA A 342 -7.83 -6.69 -2.69
N ILE A 343 -6.78 -7.05 -1.96
CA ILE A 343 -6.87 -7.72 -0.66
C ILE A 343 -6.54 -6.68 0.40
N GLN A 344 -7.42 -6.52 1.38
CA GLN A 344 -7.29 -5.54 2.45
C GLN A 344 -7.70 -6.18 3.77
N ASP A 345 -7.23 -5.67 4.90
CA ASP A 345 -7.71 -6.03 6.22
C ASP A 345 -8.45 -4.86 6.87
N ARG A 346 -9.51 -5.17 7.60
CA ARG A 346 -10.31 -4.21 8.38
C ARG A 346 -10.73 -4.85 9.70
N THR A 347 -11.18 -4.03 10.62
CA THR A 347 -11.84 -4.43 11.85
C THR A 347 -13.19 -3.72 11.91
N PHE A 348 -14.19 -4.39 12.47
CA PHE A 348 -15.55 -3.87 12.54
C PHE A 348 -16.04 -3.83 13.98
N THR A 349 -16.93 -2.90 14.28
CA THR A 349 -17.76 -2.93 15.49
C THR A 349 -18.99 -3.84 15.29
N PRO A 350 -19.65 -4.34 16.36
CA PRO A 350 -20.83 -5.20 16.25
C PRO A 350 -22.02 -4.62 15.48
N ASP A 351 -22.12 -3.30 15.39
CA ASP A 351 -23.13 -2.60 14.60
C ASP A 351 -22.74 -2.43 13.12
N GLY A 352 -21.55 -2.90 12.71
CA GLY A 352 -21.08 -2.98 11.33
C GLY A 352 -20.25 -1.79 10.86
N ALA A 353 -19.95 -0.82 11.72
CA ALA A 353 -19.05 0.29 11.38
C ALA A 353 -17.59 -0.16 11.31
N LEU A 354 -16.76 0.61 10.60
CA LEU A 354 -15.30 0.42 10.63
C LEU A 354 -14.77 0.79 12.02
N PHE A 355 -13.91 -0.05 12.57
CA PHE A 355 -13.12 0.24 13.75
C PHE A 355 -11.70 0.62 13.33
N TYR A 356 -11.18 1.70 13.91
CA TYR A 356 -9.78 2.07 13.86
C TYR A 356 -9.38 2.62 15.24
N PRO A 357 -8.19 2.30 15.78
CA PRO A 357 -7.81 2.72 17.13
C PRO A 357 -7.88 4.23 17.31
N ASP A 358 -8.54 4.66 18.39
CA ASP A 358 -8.72 6.06 18.78
C ASP A 358 -7.82 6.48 19.94
N THR A 359 -6.89 5.62 20.35
CA THR A 359 -5.93 5.86 21.41
C THR A 359 -4.66 5.04 21.20
N ARG A 360 -3.52 5.58 21.64
CA ARG A 360 -2.24 4.88 21.71
C ARG A 360 -2.27 3.66 22.62
N ALA A 361 -3.11 3.68 23.66
CA ALA A 361 -3.26 2.56 24.60
C ALA A 361 -3.69 1.25 23.91
N PHE A 362 -4.22 1.32 22.68
CA PHE A 362 -4.54 0.13 21.89
C PHE A 362 -3.29 -0.69 21.51
N PHE A 363 -2.16 -0.04 21.25
CA PHE A 363 -0.94 -0.71 20.78
C PHE A 363 -0.02 -1.16 21.91
N ASP A 364 0.29 -0.25 22.85
CA ASP A 364 1.30 -0.48 23.89
C ASP A 364 0.80 -0.18 25.32
N GLU A 365 -0.51 -0.01 25.50
CA GLU A 365 -1.14 0.27 26.80
C GLU A 365 -0.69 1.60 27.45
N ILE A 366 -0.04 2.48 26.69
CA ILE A 366 0.32 3.82 27.18
C ILE A 366 -0.93 4.70 27.20
N GLU A 367 -1.41 5.02 28.41
CA GLU A 367 -2.57 5.90 28.67
C GLU A 367 -2.18 7.38 28.86
N GLY A 368 -0.89 7.71 28.71
CA GLY A 368 -0.31 9.04 28.88
C GLY A 368 0.55 9.20 30.14
N PRO A 369 0.98 10.44 30.47
CA PRO A 369 0.65 11.68 29.77
C PRO A 369 1.21 11.72 28.34
N TYR A 370 0.50 12.35 27.42
CA TYR A 370 0.90 12.53 26.03
C TYR A 370 1.50 13.95 25.85
N LEU A 371 1.17 14.65 24.77
CA LEU A 371 1.57 16.05 24.60
C LEU A 371 0.87 16.97 25.61
N PRO A 372 1.55 18.02 26.10
CA PRO A 372 2.94 18.41 25.78
C PRO A 372 4.01 17.74 26.67
N GLU A 373 3.64 16.85 27.57
CA GLU A 373 4.56 16.26 28.55
C GLU A 373 5.55 15.26 27.94
N THR A 374 5.14 14.52 26.91
CA THR A 374 5.94 13.48 26.26
C THR A 374 5.92 13.61 24.73
N ASP A 375 6.74 12.80 24.06
CA ASP A 375 6.84 12.71 22.60
C ASP A 375 5.85 11.73 21.95
N ILE A 376 5.04 11.03 22.74
CA ILE A 376 4.06 10.05 22.26
C ILE A 376 2.75 10.71 21.83
N SER A 377 2.35 10.44 20.59
CA SER A 377 1.06 10.89 20.05
C SER A 377 -0.11 10.13 20.70
N PRO A 378 -1.24 10.79 21.02
CA PRO A 378 -2.31 10.21 21.81
C PRO A 378 -3.18 9.21 21.05
N ILE A 379 -3.23 9.26 19.72
CA ILE A 379 -4.15 8.47 18.88
C ILE A 379 -3.38 7.62 17.87
N TRP A 380 -2.27 8.11 17.30
CA TRP A 380 -1.47 7.37 16.34
C TRP A 380 -0.85 6.11 16.97
N ASN A 381 -0.97 4.99 16.25
CA ASN A 381 -0.37 3.71 16.59
C ASN A 381 0.63 3.35 15.46
N PRO A 382 1.82 2.78 15.76
CA PRO A 382 2.87 2.56 14.76
C PRO A 382 2.47 1.58 13.66
N GLU A 383 1.62 0.60 13.96
CA GLU A 383 0.98 -0.27 12.96
C GLU A 383 -0.45 -0.62 13.38
N PHE A 384 -1.25 -1.04 12.38
CA PHE A 384 -2.58 -1.57 12.63
C PHE A 384 -2.86 -2.80 11.78
N PHE A 385 -3.18 -3.92 12.45
CA PHE A 385 -3.53 -5.19 11.83
C PHE A 385 -5.04 -5.46 11.99
N GLY A 386 -5.78 -5.33 10.90
CA GLY A 386 -7.21 -5.63 10.87
C GLY A 386 -7.46 -7.13 11.11
N ASN A 387 -8.53 -7.45 11.83
CA ASN A 387 -8.86 -8.84 12.19
C ASN A 387 -9.73 -9.57 11.13
N THR A 388 -10.14 -8.88 10.07
CA THR A 388 -11.04 -9.38 9.04
C THR A 388 -10.48 -9.08 7.64
N ILE A 389 -10.34 -10.11 6.81
CA ILE A 389 -9.89 -9.94 5.41
C ILE A 389 -11.07 -9.61 4.51
N ILE A 390 -10.84 -8.61 3.65
CA ILE A 390 -11.73 -8.17 2.59
C ILE A 390 -11.06 -8.38 1.24
N VAL A 391 -11.83 -8.88 0.27
CA VAL A 391 -11.41 -8.93 -1.14
C VAL A 391 -12.45 -8.22 -1.98
N ASN A 392 -12.05 -7.16 -2.67
CA ASN A 392 -12.93 -6.30 -3.47
C ASN A 392 -14.24 -5.92 -2.74
N GLY A 393 -14.12 -5.49 -1.48
CA GLY A 393 -15.24 -4.86 -0.76
C GLY A 393 -16.18 -5.80 -0.01
N ASN A 394 -15.90 -7.11 0.04
CA ASN A 394 -16.64 -8.08 0.83
C ASN A 394 -15.71 -8.87 1.76
N THR A 395 -16.15 -9.19 2.98
CA THR A 395 -15.39 -10.05 3.90
C THR A 395 -15.40 -11.51 3.46
N TRP A 396 -14.21 -12.14 3.36
CA TRP A 396 -14.02 -13.54 2.92
C TRP A 396 -14.98 -13.99 1.82
N PRO A 397 -14.97 -13.37 0.63
CA PRO A 397 -15.95 -13.68 -0.39
C PRO A 397 -15.68 -15.03 -1.07
N TYR A 398 -16.60 -15.46 -1.92
CA TYR A 398 -16.36 -16.57 -2.84
C TYR A 398 -16.27 -16.11 -4.30
N LEU A 399 -15.49 -16.82 -5.12
CA LEU A 399 -15.48 -16.67 -6.57
C LEU A 399 -15.75 -18.02 -7.23
N SER A 400 -16.80 -18.10 -8.04
CA SER A 400 -17.00 -19.28 -8.89
C SER A 400 -16.02 -19.26 -10.06
N VAL A 401 -15.22 -20.31 -10.18
CA VAL A 401 -14.22 -20.47 -11.24
C VAL A 401 -14.45 -21.76 -12.01
N GLU A 402 -14.27 -21.74 -13.32
CA GLU A 402 -14.26 -22.95 -14.14
C GLU A 402 -12.93 -23.71 -13.96
N GLN A 403 -12.91 -25.02 -14.22
CA GLN A 403 -11.68 -25.83 -14.30
C GLN A 403 -10.81 -25.41 -15.51
N ARG A 404 -10.14 -24.26 -15.38
CA ARG A 404 -9.30 -23.64 -16.42
C ARG A 404 -8.37 -22.58 -15.82
N ARG A 405 -7.58 -21.91 -16.66
CA ARG A 405 -6.70 -20.81 -16.24
C ARG A 405 -7.43 -19.47 -16.10
N TYR A 406 -7.08 -18.75 -15.04
CA TYR A 406 -7.49 -17.38 -14.73
C TYR A 406 -6.25 -16.51 -14.55
N ARG A 407 -6.32 -15.24 -14.94
CA ARG A 407 -5.33 -14.20 -14.66
C ARG A 407 -5.86 -13.34 -13.51
N PHE A 408 -5.14 -13.28 -12.41
CA PHE A 408 -5.45 -12.39 -11.30
C PHE A 408 -4.43 -11.26 -11.22
N ARG A 409 -4.93 -10.03 -11.16
CA ARG A 409 -4.12 -8.84 -10.89
C ARG A 409 -4.27 -8.52 -9.41
N LEU A 410 -3.35 -9.03 -8.61
CA LEU A 410 -3.39 -8.88 -7.17
C LEU A 410 -2.82 -7.53 -6.75
N LEU A 411 -3.44 -6.94 -5.73
CA LEU A 411 -2.94 -5.80 -4.97
C LEU A 411 -3.04 -6.13 -3.48
N ASN A 412 -1.93 -5.97 -2.75
CA ASN A 412 -2.02 -5.85 -1.30
C ASN A 412 -2.36 -4.39 -0.96
N GLY A 413 -3.62 -4.14 -0.61
CA GLY A 413 -4.14 -2.84 -0.19
C GLY A 413 -4.41 -2.75 1.31
N CYS A 414 -3.73 -3.58 2.11
CA CYS A 414 -3.70 -3.47 3.56
C CYS A 414 -2.87 -2.25 3.97
N ASN A 415 -3.11 -1.72 5.17
CA ASN A 415 -2.35 -0.60 5.70
C ASN A 415 -0.92 -1.02 6.09
N SER A 416 -0.78 -2.01 6.99
CA SER A 416 0.52 -2.49 7.49
C SER A 416 0.83 -3.95 7.14
N ARG A 417 -0.21 -4.75 6.85
CA ARG A 417 -0.10 -6.21 6.77
C ARG A 417 0.64 -6.70 5.53
N PHE A 418 1.65 -7.54 5.76
CA PHE A 418 2.24 -8.39 4.73
C PHE A 418 1.38 -9.64 4.52
N LEU A 419 1.13 -9.99 3.26
CA LEU A 419 0.39 -11.18 2.89
C LEU A 419 1.37 -12.25 2.42
N ILE A 420 1.20 -13.48 2.91
CA ILE A 420 1.82 -14.66 2.31
C ILE A 420 0.70 -15.56 1.84
N LEU A 421 0.27 -15.35 0.60
CA LEU A 421 -0.85 -16.08 0.01
C LEU A 421 -0.46 -17.55 -0.15
N ASP A 422 -1.24 -18.44 0.44
CA ASP A 422 -0.97 -19.88 0.50
C ASP A 422 -1.97 -20.67 -0.36
N PHE A 423 -1.46 -21.27 -1.43
CA PHE A 423 -2.24 -22.07 -2.36
C PHE A 423 -2.12 -23.58 -2.08
N ARG A 424 -1.30 -24.02 -1.11
CA ARG A 424 -1.00 -25.44 -0.86
C ARG A 424 -2.23 -26.26 -0.46
N SER A 425 -3.24 -25.63 0.12
CA SER A 425 -4.52 -26.26 0.49
C SER A 425 -5.46 -26.50 -0.70
N ILE A 426 -5.14 -26.00 -1.90
CA ILE A 426 -5.95 -26.17 -3.11
C ILE A 426 -5.32 -27.29 -3.96
N PRO A 427 -5.81 -28.53 -3.88
CA PRO A 427 -5.18 -29.67 -4.55
C PRO A 427 -5.22 -29.52 -6.07
N GLY A 428 -4.07 -29.74 -6.72
CA GLY A 428 -3.94 -29.70 -8.18
C GLY A 428 -3.93 -28.29 -8.78
N VAL A 429 -3.87 -27.24 -7.96
CA VAL A 429 -3.68 -25.87 -8.45
C VAL A 429 -2.23 -25.67 -8.90
N GLU A 430 -2.05 -24.96 -10.00
CA GLU A 430 -0.74 -24.45 -10.41
C GLU A 430 -0.80 -22.92 -10.46
N VAL A 431 0.25 -22.26 -10.00
CA VAL A 431 0.34 -20.80 -9.90
C VAL A 431 1.62 -20.33 -10.55
N TRP A 432 1.49 -19.31 -11.41
CA TRP A 432 2.59 -18.70 -12.12
C TRP A 432 2.51 -17.19 -12.01
N GLN A 433 3.59 -16.54 -11.62
CA GLN A 433 3.69 -15.08 -11.73
C GLN A 433 4.23 -14.71 -13.10
N ILE A 434 3.55 -13.78 -13.78
CA ILE A 434 3.93 -13.29 -15.10
C ILE A 434 4.29 -11.80 -15.09
N GLY A 435 3.95 -11.06 -14.03
CA GLY A 435 4.26 -9.64 -13.92
C GLY A 435 4.34 -9.13 -12.48
N THR A 436 4.96 -7.98 -12.35
CA THR A 436 5.10 -7.17 -11.14
C THR A 436 4.46 -5.79 -11.36
N GLU A 437 4.74 -4.84 -10.49
CA GLU A 437 4.21 -3.47 -10.52
C GLU A 437 4.37 -2.80 -11.90
N GLY A 438 5.57 -2.86 -12.48
CA GLY A 438 5.91 -2.24 -13.77
C GLY A 438 5.64 -3.10 -15.01
N GLY A 439 4.78 -4.12 -14.90
CA GLY A 439 4.34 -4.96 -16.02
C GLY A 439 4.96 -6.37 -16.04
N PHE A 440 5.04 -7.00 -17.21
CA PHE A 440 5.55 -8.37 -17.32
C PHE A 440 6.97 -8.53 -16.77
N LEU A 441 7.21 -9.66 -16.13
CA LEU A 441 8.54 -10.19 -15.80
C LEU A 441 9.30 -10.56 -17.07
N ALA A 442 10.61 -10.78 -16.96
CA ALA A 442 11.42 -11.27 -18.08
C ALA A 442 11.04 -12.69 -18.52
N ALA A 443 10.51 -13.50 -17.59
CA ALA A 443 9.97 -14.83 -17.85
C ALA A 443 8.93 -15.18 -16.78
N PRO A 444 7.97 -16.07 -17.07
CA PRO A 444 7.04 -16.60 -16.06
C PRO A 444 7.81 -17.30 -14.94
N VAL A 445 7.39 -17.08 -13.69
CA VAL A 445 7.95 -17.73 -12.50
C VAL A 445 6.94 -18.75 -11.98
N ASP A 446 7.37 -20.01 -11.87
CA ASP A 446 6.55 -21.10 -11.33
C ASP A 446 6.48 -21.00 -9.81
N ILE A 447 5.39 -20.43 -9.30
CA ILE A 447 5.14 -20.28 -7.86
C ILE A 447 4.83 -21.65 -7.25
N THR A 448 4.18 -22.54 -7.99
CA THR A 448 3.90 -23.92 -7.57
C THR A 448 5.19 -24.63 -7.19
N ALA A 449 6.21 -24.56 -8.06
CA ALA A 449 7.52 -25.15 -7.81
C ALA A 449 8.30 -24.46 -6.68
N ALA A 450 8.01 -23.19 -6.41
CA ALA A 450 8.64 -22.38 -5.37
C ALA A 450 7.92 -22.48 -4.00
N GLY A 451 7.19 -23.58 -3.74
CA GLY A 451 6.52 -23.81 -2.46
C GLY A 451 5.04 -23.40 -2.44
N ASN A 452 4.51 -22.93 -3.57
CA ASN A 452 3.10 -22.57 -3.78
C ASN A 452 2.60 -21.48 -2.81
N THR A 453 3.48 -20.52 -2.52
CA THR A 453 3.22 -19.34 -1.67
C THR A 453 3.70 -18.07 -2.36
N LEU A 454 2.99 -16.95 -2.17
CA LEU A 454 3.35 -15.65 -2.72
C LEU A 454 3.37 -14.59 -1.61
N LEU A 455 4.55 -14.04 -1.33
CA LEU A 455 4.73 -12.90 -0.42
C LEU A 455 4.39 -11.60 -1.16
N MET A 456 3.61 -10.73 -0.52
CA MET A 456 3.26 -9.39 -1.00
C MET A 456 3.23 -8.42 0.18
N ALA A 457 4.06 -7.38 0.13
CA ALA A 457 4.01 -6.28 1.07
C ALA A 457 2.91 -5.26 0.69
N PRO A 458 2.51 -4.35 1.60
CA PRO A 458 1.63 -3.24 1.27
C PRO A 458 2.03 -2.53 -0.04
N ALA A 459 1.04 -2.24 -0.88
CA ALA A 459 1.15 -1.65 -2.22
C ALA A 459 1.86 -2.46 -3.32
N GLU A 460 2.40 -3.65 -3.02
CA GLU A 460 2.92 -4.53 -4.07
C GLU A 460 1.79 -5.10 -4.93
N ARG A 461 2.09 -5.31 -6.22
CA ARG A 461 1.18 -5.93 -7.19
C ARG A 461 1.82 -7.13 -7.84
N ALA A 462 1.03 -8.20 -7.97
CA ALA A 462 1.42 -9.40 -8.66
C ALA A 462 0.41 -9.74 -9.76
N ASP A 463 0.89 -9.90 -10.98
CA ASP A 463 0.09 -10.42 -12.10
C ASP A 463 0.36 -11.91 -12.23
N ILE A 464 -0.63 -12.72 -11.87
CA ILE A 464 -0.49 -14.17 -11.78
C ILE A 464 -1.49 -14.89 -12.69
N ILE A 465 -1.10 -16.06 -13.18
CA ILE A 465 -2.00 -17.05 -13.76
C ILE A 465 -2.18 -18.17 -12.73
N VAL A 466 -3.43 -18.46 -12.40
CA VAL A 466 -3.82 -19.60 -11.56
C VAL A 466 -4.55 -20.61 -12.43
N ASP A 467 -4.04 -21.83 -12.49
CA ASP A 467 -4.59 -22.93 -13.26
C ASP A 467 -5.46 -23.83 -12.38
N PHE A 468 -6.78 -23.78 -12.60
CA PHE A 468 -7.76 -24.64 -11.94
C PHE A 468 -8.11 -25.90 -12.73
N THR A 469 -7.46 -26.16 -13.87
CA THR A 469 -7.80 -27.28 -14.78
C THR A 469 -7.80 -28.63 -14.07
N SER A 470 -6.84 -28.83 -13.16
CA SER A 470 -6.68 -30.09 -12.41
C SER A 470 -7.22 -30.01 -10.97
N VAL A 471 -7.86 -28.90 -10.59
CA VAL A 471 -8.44 -28.73 -9.26
C VAL A 471 -9.78 -29.47 -9.20
N PRO A 472 -10.04 -30.31 -8.18
CA PRO A 472 -11.31 -30.98 -8.00
C PRO A 472 -12.48 -30.00 -7.91
N LEU A 473 -13.66 -30.41 -8.41
CA LEU A 473 -14.88 -29.63 -8.24
C LEU A 473 -15.20 -29.41 -6.75
N GLY A 474 -15.73 -28.24 -6.40
CA GLY A 474 -16.10 -27.91 -5.04
C GLY A 474 -15.46 -26.62 -4.54
N SER A 475 -15.43 -26.46 -3.21
CA SER A 475 -14.96 -25.25 -2.55
C SER A 475 -13.54 -25.42 -2.03
N HIS A 476 -12.65 -24.49 -2.38
CA HIS A 476 -11.26 -24.46 -1.95
C HIS A 476 -10.89 -23.06 -1.45
N VAL A 477 -10.14 -22.99 -0.36
CA VAL A 477 -9.81 -21.71 0.29
C VAL A 477 -8.39 -21.30 -0.07
N LEU A 478 -8.23 -20.04 -0.50
CA LEU A 478 -6.94 -19.37 -0.54
C LEU A 478 -6.57 -18.93 0.87
N GLY A 479 -5.45 -19.42 1.39
CA GLY A 479 -4.96 -19.07 2.72
C GLY A 479 -4.08 -17.83 2.72
N ASN A 480 -3.82 -17.32 3.92
CA ASN A 480 -2.75 -16.38 4.23
C ASN A 480 -1.95 -16.95 5.40
N ILE A 481 -0.63 -17.04 5.26
CA ILE A 481 0.27 -17.48 6.34
C ILE A 481 1.23 -16.36 6.76
N GLY A 482 1.00 -15.12 6.29
CA GLY A 482 1.69 -13.94 6.80
C GLY A 482 1.27 -13.65 8.25
N PRO A 483 2.08 -12.91 9.01
CA PRO A 483 1.79 -12.64 10.42
C PRO A 483 0.61 -11.67 10.63
N ASP A 484 0.02 -11.72 11.84
CA ASP A 484 -0.87 -10.70 12.42
C ASP A 484 -0.08 -9.66 13.27
N GLU A 485 1.18 -9.44 12.93
CA GLU A 485 2.17 -8.62 13.62
C GLU A 485 3.17 -8.01 12.62
N PRO A 486 4.05 -7.07 13.02
CA PRO A 486 5.09 -6.54 12.15
C PRO A 486 5.94 -7.64 11.51
N PHE A 487 6.16 -7.53 10.20
CA PHE A 487 6.82 -8.59 9.44
C PHE A 487 8.34 -8.39 9.47
N GLY A 488 9.06 -9.25 10.18
CA GLY A 488 10.54 -9.22 10.23
C GLY A 488 11.25 -9.99 9.11
N GLY A 489 10.50 -10.59 8.16
CA GLY A 489 11.03 -11.63 7.26
C GLY A 489 11.02 -13.02 7.90
N GLY A 490 11.77 -13.97 7.33
CA GLY A 490 11.89 -15.32 7.86
C GLY A 490 10.85 -16.33 7.36
N VAL A 491 10.74 -17.45 8.06
CA VAL A 491 9.93 -18.62 7.70
C VAL A 491 8.65 -18.68 8.54
N PRO A 492 7.46 -18.68 7.92
CA PRO A 492 6.19 -18.79 8.63
C PRO A 492 6.10 -20.02 9.54
N GLY A 493 5.68 -19.82 10.80
CA GLY A 493 5.57 -20.86 11.82
C GLY A 493 6.89 -21.29 12.47
N ALA A 494 8.01 -20.69 12.05
CA ALA A 494 9.33 -20.89 12.68
C ALA A 494 9.87 -19.59 13.27
N ASP A 495 9.85 -18.50 12.51
CA ASP A 495 10.36 -17.19 12.93
C ASP A 495 9.23 -16.27 13.46
N PHE A 496 7.99 -16.51 13.03
CA PHE A 496 6.78 -15.80 13.50
C PHE A 496 5.55 -16.71 13.45
N ASP A 497 4.52 -16.37 14.22
CA ASP A 497 3.24 -17.06 14.20
C ASP A 497 2.45 -16.74 12.92
N VAL A 498 1.87 -17.78 12.29
CA VAL A 498 1.02 -17.58 11.11
C VAL A 498 -0.30 -16.90 11.51
N ALA A 499 -0.88 -16.13 10.59
CA ALA A 499 -2.19 -15.49 10.78
C ALA A 499 -3.27 -16.45 11.30
N ASP A 500 -4.22 -15.93 12.09
CA ASP A 500 -5.28 -16.71 12.71
C ASP A 500 -6.01 -17.58 11.68
N PRO A 501 -5.87 -18.92 11.73
CA PRO A 501 -6.45 -19.82 10.75
C PRO A 501 -7.99 -19.80 10.74
N ALA A 502 -8.63 -19.25 11.78
CA ALA A 502 -10.09 -19.07 11.84
C ALA A 502 -10.56 -17.71 11.26
N ALA A 503 -9.66 -16.78 10.95
CA ALA A 503 -9.95 -15.43 10.51
C ALA A 503 -8.98 -14.95 9.40
N THR A 504 -7.92 -14.22 9.76
CA THR A 504 -6.97 -13.56 8.85
C THR A 504 -6.10 -14.53 8.05
N GLY A 505 -6.02 -15.80 8.49
CA GLY A 505 -5.39 -16.89 7.76
C GLY A 505 -6.21 -17.40 6.56
N GLN A 506 -7.40 -16.85 6.34
CA GLN A 506 -8.27 -17.14 5.19
C GLN A 506 -8.46 -15.86 4.37
N VAL A 507 -8.36 -15.95 3.04
CA VAL A 507 -8.52 -14.79 2.14
C VAL A 507 -9.87 -14.83 1.42
N MET A 508 -10.09 -15.86 0.62
CA MET A 508 -11.33 -16.06 -0.13
C MET A 508 -11.52 -17.54 -0.50
N GLN A 509 -12.71 -17.91 -0.97
CA GLN A 509 -13.03 -19.25 -1.43
C GLN A 509 -13.22 -19.31 -2.95
N PHE A 510 -12.50 -20.17 -3.64
CA PHE A 510 -12.80 -20.55 -5.01
C PHE A 510 -13.84 -21.68 -5.03
N ARG A 511 -14.92 -21.50 -5.79
CA ARG A 511 -15.92 -22.55 -6.07
C ARG A 511 -15.69 -23.07 -7.47
N VAL A 512 -14.94 -24.17 -7.57
CA VAL A 512 -14.51 -24.76 -8.83
C VAL A 512 -15.66 -25.56 -9.45
N VAL A 513 -16.06 -25.17 -10.66
CA VAL A 513 -17.13 -25.78 -11.46
C VAL A 513 -16.57 -26.35 -12.77
N PRO A 514 -17.28 -27.29 -13.44
CA PRO A 514 -16.82 -27.82 -14.72
C PRO A 514 -16.60 -26.70 -15.74
N ALA A 515 -15.54 -26.80 -16.54
CA ALA A 515 -15.32 -25.89 -17.65
C ALA A 515 -16.46 -25.99 -18.67
N MET A 516 -16.93 -24.85 -19.16
CA MET A 516 -18.00 -24.80 -20.16
C MET A 516 -17.51 -25.07 -21.59
N GLY A 517 -16.20 -25.06 -21.78
CA GLY A 517 -15.54 -25.32 -23.06
C GLY A 517 -14.03 -25.47 -22.88
N PRO A 518 -13.30 -25.75 -23.97
CA PRO A 518 -11.86 -25.84 -23.93
C PRO A 518 -11.24 -24.50 -23.55
N ASP A 519 -10.17 -24.54 -22.77
CA ASP A 519 -9.39 -23.35 -22.43
C ASP A 519 -8.39 -23.03 -23.56
N PRO A 520 -8.61 -21.95 -24.35
CA PRO A 520 -7.77 -21.65 -25.51
C PRO A 520 -6.45 -20.96 -25.12
N THR A 521 -6.22 -20.70 -23.83
CA THR A 521 -5.09 -19.91 -23.38
C THR A 521 -3.76 -20.67 -23.53
N THR A 522 -2.65 -19.95 -23.67
CA THR A 522 -1.31 -20.52 -23.71
C THR A 522 -0.87 -20.93 -22.30
N PRO A 523 -0.41 -22.18 -22.07
CA PRO A 523 0.05 -22.58 -20.73
C PRO A 523 1.23 -21.73 -20.26
N PRO A 524 1.28 -21.29 -18.98
CA PRO A 524 2.27 -20.34 -18.50
C PRO A 524 3.73 -20.73 -18.79
N GLN A 525 4.07 -22.01 -18.69
CA GLN A 525 5.39 -22.55 -19.01
C GLN A 525 5.82 -22.36 -20.48
N PHE A 526 4.86 -22.07 -21.38
CA PHE A 526 5.12 -21.78 -22.78
C PHE A 526 5.01 -20.28 -23.12
N LEU A 527 4.79 -19.41 -22.13
CA LEU A 527 4.81 -17.97 -22.35
C LEU A 527 6.26 -17.49 -22.47
N SER A 528 6.56 -16.82 -23.58
CA SER A 528 7.75 -16.01 -23.77
C SER A 528 7.34 -14.54 -23.64
N LEU A 529 7.76 -13.91 -22.55
CA LEU A 529 7.41 -12.53 -22.19
C LEU A 529 8.37 -11.53 -22.85
N PRO A 530 7.94 -10.26 -23.05
CA PRO A 530 8.82 -9.22 -23.58
C PRO A 530 10.09 -9.05 -22.75
N PRO A 531 11.27 -8.93 -23.38
CA PRO A 531 12.53 -8.78 -22.66
C PRO A 531 12.56 -7.49 -21.84
N LEU A 532 13.25 -7.53 -20.71
CA LEU A 532 13.53 -6.35 -19.89
C LEU A 532 14.92 -5.81 -20.21
N ALA A 533 14.98 -4.53 -20.57
CA ALA A 533 16.27 -3.87 -20.73
C ALA A 533 16.90 -3.63 -19.34
N PRO A 534 18.16 -4.04 -19.10
CA PRO A 534 18.85 -3.66 -17.88
C PRO A 534 19.05 -2.14 -17.87
N LEU A 535 18.93 -1.54 -16.69
CA LEU A 535 19.28 -0.13 -16.53
C LEU A 535 20.78 0.09 -16.74
N PRO A 536 21.18 1.28 -17.24
CA PRO A 536 22.58 1.67 -17.35
C PRO A 536 23.35 1.54 -16.01
N ALA A 537 24.68 1.62 -16.08
CA ALA A 537 25.48 1.78 -14.87
C ALA A 537 25.05 3.07 -14.13
N PRO A 538 25.01 3.05 -12.78
CA PRO A 538 24.56 4.20 -12.04
C PRO A 538 25.56 5.35 -12.13
N THR A 539 25.06 6.58 -12.24
CA THR A 539 25.82 7.82 -12.10
C THR A 539 26.12 8.15 -10.64
N THR A 540 25.28 7.70 -9.71
CA THR A 540 25.42 7.89 -8.27
C THR A 540 24.87 6.67 -7.51
N THR A 541 25.48 6.37 -6.36
CA THR A 541 24.93 5.45 -5.36
C THR A 541 24.58 6.26 -4.12
N ARG A 542 23.34 6.11 -3.63
CA ARG A 542 22.81 6.92 -2.53
C ARG A 542 22.53 6.04 -1.32
N PRO A 543 23.30 6.20 -0.23
CA PRO A 543 23.09 5.47 1.01
C PRO A 543 21.99 6.15 1.86
N LEU A 544 20.87 5.44 2.01
CA LEU A 544 19.65 5.89 2.69
C LEU A 544 19.38 5.00 3.91
N ALA A 545 18.76 5.56 4.95
CA ALA A 545 18.46 4.85 6.18
C ALA A 545 16.96 4.72 6.41
N LEU A 546 16.58 3.61 7.03
CA LEU A 546 15.27 3.38 7.64
C LEU A 546 15.47 3.36 9.16
N VAL A 547 14.78 4.24 9.88
CA VAL A 547 15.00 4.48 11.30
C VAL A 547 13.68 4.37 12.06
N GLU A 548 13.72 3.73 13.22
CA GLU A 548 12.65 3.76 14.21
C GLU A 548 13.14 4.66 15.35
N GLU A 549 12.43 5.75 15.62
CA GLU A 549 12.72 6.67 16.72
C GLU A 549 11.89 6.25 17.94
N MET A 550 12.60 5.88 19.01
CA MET A 550 11.98 5.47 20.27
C MET A 550 11.73 6.67 21.17
N SER A 551 10.68 6.59 21.97
CA SER A 551 10.32 7.61 22.96
C SER A 551 11.45 7.85 23.96
N MET A 552 11.63 9.11 24.34
CA MET A 552 12.52 9.50 25.44
C MET A 552 11.92 9.23 26.82
N ASP A 553 10.59 9.08 26.90
CA ASP A 553 9.83 8.98 28.15
C ASP A 553 9.34 7.56 28.45
N PHE A 554 9.22 6.72 27.42
CA PHE A 554 8.72 5.35 27.53
C PHE A 554 9.67 4.33 26.87
N ASP A 555 10.04 3.30 27.64
CA ASP A 555 10.83 2.18 27.13
C ASP A 555 10.05 1.40 26.06
N ASP A 556 10.75 1.01 24.99
CA ASP A 556 10.20 0.18 23.90
C ASP A 556 8.95 0.77 23.21
N ALA A 557 8.76 2.09 23.23
CA ALA A 557 7.64 2.78 22.57
C ALA A 557 8.08 3.59 21.35
N PRO A 558 7.71 3.20 20.10
CA PRO A 558 8.03 4.01 18.92
C PRO A 558 7.29 5.36 18.95
N ALA A 559 8.05 6.45 18.85
CA ALA A 559 7.55 7.82 18.77
C ALA A 559 7.37 8.28 17.32
N ALA A 560 8.24 7.83 16.41
CA ALA A 560 8.15 8.04 14.97
C ALA A 560 8.91 6.96 14.19
N ALA A 561 8.57 6.78 12.93
CA ALA A 561 9.38 6.07 11.94
C ALA A 561 9.94 7.09 10.95
N LEU A 562 11.24 7.08 10.67
CA LEU A 562 11.90 8.09 9.85
C LEU A 562 12.64 7.47 8.67
N LEU A 563 12.73 8.24 7.60
CA LEU A 563 13.68 8.00 6.52
C LEU A 563 14.88 8.93 6.71
N GLY A 564 16.02 8.52 6.18
CA GLY A 564 17.25 9.25 6.44
C GLY A 564 18.40 8.87 5.54
N ARG A 565 19.61 9.15 6.02
CA ARG A 565 20.85 8.90 5.28
C ARG A 565 21.87 8.17 6.13
N VAL A 566 22.73 7.43 5.45
CA VAL A 566 23.96 6.89 6.03
C VAL A 566 25.13 7.71 5.50
N ASP A 567 25.91 8.31 6.38
CA ASP A 567 27.06 9.12 5.96
C ASP A 567 28.30 8.28 5.64
N ALA A 568 29.40 8.93 5.23
CA ALA A 568 30.63 8.25 4.85
C ALA A 568 31.32 7.49 6.00
N SER A 569 30.98 7.78 7.26
CA SER A 569 31.45 7.04 8.44
C SER A 569 30.58 5.83 8.78
N GLY A 570 29.47 5.65 8.08
CA GLY A 570 28.45 4.65 8.39
C GLY A 570 27.42 5.14 9.41
N ALA A 571 27.50 6.40 9.89
CA ALA A 571 26.53 6.91 10.86
C ALA A 571 25.17 7.13 10.21
N VAL A 572 24.13 6.73 10.93
CA VAL A 572 22.73 6.80 10.54
C VAL A 572 22.12 8.09 11.05
N HIS A 573 21.46 8.83 10.17
CA HIS A 573 20.81 10.09 10.50
C HIS A 573 19.36 10.03 10.00
N GLY A 574 18.40 10.01 10.93
CA GLY A 574 16.97 10.19 10.62
C GLY A 574 16.67 11.62 10.17
N GLN A 575 15.64 11.78 9.34
CA GLN A 575 15.19 13.08 8.84
C GLN A 575 13.67 13.15 8.89
N MET A 576 13.16 14.30 9.30
CA MET A 576 11.74 14.60 9.29
C MET A 576 11.27 14.93 7.87
N TRP A 577 9.96 14.90 7.62
CA TRP A 577 9.40 15.35 6.35
C TRP A 577 9.84 16.80 6.02
N MET A 578 9.85 17.69 7.03
CA MET A 578 10.21 19.11 6.87
C MET A 578 11.67 19.41 6.57
N ASP A 579 12.57 18.45 6.80
CA ASP A 579 13.99 18.70 6.59
C ASP A 579 14.29 18.98 5.11
N GLU A 580 15.38 19.70 4.86
CA GLU A 580 15.80 20.04 3.50
C GLU A 580 15.82 18.80 2.58
N VAL A 581 15.29 18.92 1.35
CA VAL A 581 15.29 17.84 0.36
C VAL A 581 16.73 17.41 0.04
N THR A 582 17.06 16.15 0.27
CA THR A 582 18.43 15.61 0.11
C THR A 582 18.60 14.71 -1.11
N GLU A 583 17.52 14.06 -1.53
CA GLU A 583 17.46 13.17 -2.68
C GLU A 583 17.21 14.00 -3.95
N ASN A 584 18.29 14.43 -4.61
CA ASN A 584 18.23 15.39 -5.72
C ASN A 584 18.87 14.87 -7.03
N PRO A 585 18.36 13.79 -7.65
CA PRO A 585 18.87 13.29 -8.92
C PRO A 585 18.72 14.32 -10.06
N SER A 586 19.63 14.36 -11.02
CA SER A 586 19.46 15.18 -12.22
C SER A 586 18.58 14.46 -13.26
N PRO A 587 17.84 15.19 -14.12
CA PRO A 587 17.09 14.56 -15.20
C PRO A 587 17.99 13.74 -16.13
N GLY A 588 17.65 12.46 -16.30
CA GLY A 588 18.40 11.48 -17.08
C GLY A 588 19.40 10.65 -16.27
N ASP A 589 19.62 10.97 -15.00
CA ASP A 589 20.47 10.18 -14.11
C ASP A 589 19.91 8.77 -13.92
N THR A 590 20.81 7.83 -13.70
CA THR A 590 20.48 6.49 -13.25
C THR A 590 21.16 6.32 -11.91
N GLU A 591 20.43 6.17 -10.82
CA GLU A 591 21.05 6.01 -9.49
C GLU A 591 20.82 4.60 -8.97
N THR A 592 21.70 4.16 -8.08
CA THR A 592 21.39 3.05 -7.16
C THR A 592 21.05 3.63 -5.81
N TRP A 593 19.86 3.37 -5.30
CA TRP A 593 19.50 3.72 -3.92
C TRP A 593 19.70 2.50 -3.04
N GLU A 594 20.36 2.70 -1.90
CA GLU A 594 20.68 1.68 -0.92
C GLU A 594 19.87 1.94 0.35
N PHE A 595 18.89 1.10 0.64
CA PHE A 595 18.04 1.21 1.82
C PHE A 595 18.62 0.37 2.95
N PHE A 596 19.37 1.00 3.86
CA PHE A 596 19.91 0.37 5.06
C PHE A 596 18.82 0.25 6.12
N ASN A 597 18.35 -0.96 6.36
CA ASN A 597 17.32 -1.20 7.37
C ASN A 597 17.94 -1.54 8.73
N THR A 598 18.01 -0.55 9.61
CA THR A 598 18.49 -0.72 10.99
C THR A 598 17.39 -1.06 11.98
N THR A 599 16.14 -1.10 11.52
CA THR A 599 14.98 -1.43 12.36
C THR A 599 14.79 -2.94 12.44
N ALA A 600 13.85 -3.38 13.27
CA ALA A 600 13.49 -4.78 13.41
C ALA A 600 12.41 -5.24 12.41
N ASP A 601 11.79 -4.31 11.67
CA ASP A 601 10.64 -4.58 10.80
C ASP A 601 11.00 -4.43 9.33
N ALA A 602 10.37 -5.22 8.47
CA ALA A 602 10.52 -5.06 7.03
C ALA A 602 9.66 -3.88 6.56
N HIS A 603 10.25 -3.02 5.74
CA HIS A 603 9.56 -1.84 5.22
C HIS A 603 9.33 -1.97 3.71
N PRO A 604 8.08 -1.86 3.21
CA PRO A 604 7.80 -1.74 1.78
C PRO A 604 8.15 -0.34 1.29
N ILE A 605 9.34 -0.15 0.73
CA ILE A 605 9.78 1.17 0.27
C ILE A 605 9.29 1.45 -1.14
N HIS A 606 8.51 2.51 -1.28
CA HIS A 606 7.97 3.02 -2.53
C HIS A 606 8.72 4.30 -2.98
N VAL A 607 8.94 4.44 -4.29
CA VAL A 607 9.50 5.65 -4.90
C VAL A 607 8.58 6.09 -6.05
N HIS A 608 8.08 7.32 -5.97
CA HIS A 608 7.19 7.91 -6.99
C HIS A 608 7.90 8.17 -8.33
N GLU A 609 7.14 8.44 -9.39
CA GLU A 609 7.56 8.74 -10.78
C GLU A 609 8.32 7.64 -11.53
N VAL A 610 8.94 6.70 -10.83
CA VAL A 610 9.86 5.73 -11.42
C VAL A 610 9.42 4.29 -11.21
N VAL A 611 9.92 3.42 -12.07
CA VAL A 611 10.08 2.00 -11.76
C VAL A 611 11.56 1.65 -11.73
N PHE A 612 11.90 0.62 -10.98
CA PHE A 612 13.26 0.24 -10.68
C PHE A 612 13.49 -1.26 -10.81
N GLN A 613 14.76 -1.64 -10.90
CA GLN A 613 15.22 -3.02 -10.86
C GLN A 613 15.85 -3.27 -9.48
N VAL A 614 15.44 -4.33 -8.80
CA VAL A 614 16.11 -4.78 -7.59
C VAL A 614 17.47 -5.37 -7.98
N VAL A 615 18.54 -4.85 -7.38
CA VAL A 615 19.92 -5.21 -7.70
C VAL A 615 20.36 -6.40 -6.83
N ASP A 616 20.28 -6.23 -5.52
CA ASP A 616 20.62 -7.24 -4.52
C ASP A 616 20.13 -6.80 -3.13
N ARG A 617 20.30 -7.72 -2.18
CA ARG A 617 20.26 -7.45 -0.74
C ARG A 617 21.53 -7.98 -0.10
N GLN A 618 22.02 -7.31 0.93
CA GLN A 618 23.21 -7.72 1.64
C GLN A 618 23.03 -7.52 3.14
N PRO A 619 23.42 -8.48 4.00
CA PRO A 619 23.39 -8.27 5.44
C PRO A 619 24.18 -7.02 5.86
N ILE A 620 23.78 -6.41 6.97
CA ILE A 620 24.50 -5.32 7.62
C ILE A 620 24.77 -5.65 9.09
N GLU A 621 25.87 -5.13 9.61
CA GLU A 621 26.11 -5.01 11.05
C GLU A 621 25.64 -3.63 11.50
N VAL A 622 24.81 -3.61 12.56
CA VAL A 622 24.33 -2.40 13.22
C VAL A 622 25.06 -2.28 14.55
N HIS A 623 25.68 -1.13 14.80
CA HIS A 623 26.33 -0.81 16.07
C HIS A 623 25.67 0.42 16.67
N GLU A 624 24.96 0.21 17.76
CA GLU A 624 24.43 1.27 18.61
C GLU A 624 25.57 1.81 19.47
N GLY A 625 25.69 3.14 19.54
CA GLY A 625 26.64 3.78 20.46
C GLY A 625 26.20 3.66 21.92
N GLU A 626 27.08 4.03 22.86
CA GLU A 626 26.69 4.11 24.27
C GLU A 626 25.52 5.10 24.45
N GLU A 627 24.53 4.72 25.27
CA GLU A 627 23.35 5.53 25.60
C GLU A 627 23.74 6.99 25.88
N GLY A 628 23.20 7.90 25.06
CA GLY A 628 23.40 9.33 25.21
C GLY A 628 24.74 9.91 24.71
N MET A 629 25.66 9.11 24.15
CA MET A 629 26.94 9.61 23.62
C MET A 629 27.42 9.05 22.27
N GLY A 630 26.74 8.07 21.66
CA GLY A 630 27.06 7.62 20.29
C GLY A 630 25.81 7.27 19.48
N GLY A 631 25.72 7.77 18.24
CA GLY A 631 24.65 7.42 17.31
C GLY A 631 24.81 6.02 16.71
N THR A 632 23.76 5.54 16.04
CA THR A 632 23.77 4.26 15.32
C THR A 632 24.70 4.32 14.11
N THR A 633 25.52 3.29 13.93
CA THR A 633 26.38 3.12 12.75
C THR A 633 26.13 1.78 12.07
N VAL A 634 26.35 1.72 10.76
CA VAL A 634 26.15 0.51 9.95
C VAL A 634 27.38 0.18 9.11
N ALA A 635 27.61 -1.12 8.93
CA ALA A 635 28.60 -1.65 8.01
C ALA A 635 28.03 -2.82 7.21
N LEU A 636 28.49 -3.01 5.97
CA LEU A 636 28.11 -4.17 5.17
C LEU A 636 28.70 -5.45 5.76
N ALA A 637 27.90 -6.51 5.78
CA ALA A 637 28.27 -7.82 6.30
C ALA A 637 27.92 -8.93 5.29
N GLY A 638 28.78 -9.96 5.21
CA GLY A 638 28.52 -11.13 4.38
C GLY A 638 28.40 -10.86 2.86
N PRO A 639 28.05 -11.89 2.08
CA PRO A 639 27.85 -11.77 0.63
C PRO A 639 26.49 -11.16 0.30
N ALA A 640 26.42 -10.42 -0.81
CA ALA A 640 25.14 -9.99 -1.39
C ALA A 640 24.40 -11.16 -2.04
N ARG A 641 23.07 -11.13 -1.96
CA ARG A 641 22.12 -12.05 -2.61
C ARG A 641 21.30 -11.27 -3.64
N GLY A 642 21.28 -11.76 -4.88
CA GLY A 642 20.49 -11.14 -5.94
C GLY A 642 18.97 -11.19 -5.69
N PRO A 643 18.16 -10.51 -6.52
CA PRO A 643 16.71 -10.46 -6.35
C PRO A 643 16.07 -11.85 -6.44
N GLU A 644 14.97 -12.00 -5.71
CA GLU A 644 14.13 -13.18 -5.82
C GLU A 644 13.55 -13.30 -7.24
N PRO A 645 13.28 -14.50 -7.76
CA PRO A 645 12.74 -14.67 -9.11
C PRO A 645 11.49 -13.82 -9.39
N THR A 646 10.63 -13.68 -8.38
CA THR A 646 9.39 -12.88 -8.38
C THR A 646 9.63 -11.37 -8.39
N GLU A 647 10.87 -10.92 -8.17
CA GLU A 647 11.28 -9.51 -8.16
C GLU A 647 12.12 -9.11 -9.39
N ARG A 648 12.41 -10.05 -10.30
CA ARG A 648 13.23 -9.84 -11.51
C ARG A 648 12.46 -9.13 -12.64
N GLY A 649 11.66 -8.16 -12.25
CA GLY A 649 10.82 -7.32 -13.09
C GLY A 649 11.18 -5.84 -12.94
N TRP A 650 10.23 -5.00 -13.35
CA TRP A 650 10.18 -3.61 -12.94
C TRP A 650 9.29 -3.52 -11.68
N LYS A 651 9.84 -2.98 -10.61
CA LYS A 651 9.13 -2.74 -9.34
C LYS A 651 9.03 -1.24 -9.08
N ASP A 652 8.09 -0.81 -8.25
CA ASP A 652 8.07 0.56 -7.69
C ASP A 652 7.97 0.55 -6.17
N THR A 653 7.65 -0.60 -5.57
CA THR A 653 7.68 -0.86 -4.13
C THR A 653 8.55 -2.08 -3.87
N VAL A 654 9.45 -2.05 -2.87
CA VAL A 654 10.35 -3.16 -2.54
C VAL A 654 10.42 -3.43 -1.04
N ILE A 655 10.48 -4.70 -0.66
CA ILE A 655 10.70 -5.09 0.74
C ILE A 655 12.16 -4.85 1.12
N ALA A 656 12.39 -3.91 2.03
CA ALA A 656 13.66 -3.71 2.72
C ALA A 656 13.65 -4.51 4.03
N TYR A 657 14.33 -5.67 4.06
CA TYR A 657 14.34 -6.56 5.22
C TYR A 657 15.21 -6.03 6.38
N PRO A 658 14.85 -6.32 7.64
CA PRO A 658 15.66 -5.99 8.82
C PRO A 658 17.09 -6.51 8.71
N GLY A 659 18.07 -5.70 9.12
CA GLY A 659 19.47 -6.12 9.15
C GLY A 659 20.06 -6.40 7.77
N GLU A 660 19.44 -5.89 6.70
CA GLU A 660 19.97 -5.88 5.34
C GLU A 660 20.00 -4.46 4.77
N VAL A 661 20.91 -4.23 3.82
CA VAL A 661 20.77 -3.16 2.83
C VAL A 661 20.10 -3.72 1.59
N THR A 662 19.01 -3.08 1.16
CA THR A 662 18.33 -3.41 -0.09
C THR A 662 18.70 -2.41 -1.17
N ARG A 663 19.20 -2.89 -2.32
CA ARG A 663 19.67 -2.02 -3.42
C ARG A 663 18.72 -2.06 -4.59
N VAL A 664 18.28 -0.89 -5.03
CA VAL A 664 17.45 -0.73 -6.23
C VAL A 664 18.12 0.23 -7.19
N ARG A 665 17.98 -0.03 -8.50
CA ARG A 665 18.47 0.86 -9.54
C ARG A 665 17.31 1.44 -10.31
N MET A 666 17.35 2.74 -10.55
CA MET A 666 16.26 3.47 -11.23
C MET A 666 16.81 4.61 -12.08
N ARG A 667 15.98 5.09 -13.02
CA ARG A 667 16.31 6.20 -13.92
C ARG A 667 15.29 7.30 -13.75
N PHE A 668 15.76 8.51 -13.48
CA PHE A 668 14.91 9.67 -13.23
C PHE A 668 14.78 10.50 -14.51
N THR A 669 13.56 10.78 -14.95
CA THR A 669 13.36 11.49 -16.24
C THR A 669 12.46 12.71 -16.18
N SER A 670 11.46 12.72 -15.31
CA SER A 670 10.48 13.82 -15.28
C SER A 670 10.86 14.82 -14.19
N PRO A 671 11.38 16.02 -14.54
CA PRO A 671 11.76 17.01 -13.52
C PRO A 671 10.56 17.40 -12.66
N GLY A 672 10.75 17.48 -11.34
CA GLY A 672 9.66 17.78 -10.43
C GLY A 672 9.94 17.45 -8.97
N GLN A 673 8.94 17.70 -8.14
CA GLN A 673 8.90 17.40 -6.72
C GLN A 673 8.05 16.14 -6.47
N TYR A 674 8.65 15.09 -5.91
CA TYR A 674 8.00 13.80 -5.66
C TYR A 674 8.34 13.32 -4.25
N VAL A 675 7.89 12.12 -3.88
CA VAL A 675 8.15 11.51 -2.57
C VAL A 675 8.63 10.08 -2.68
N TRP A 676 9.36 9.64 -1.66
CA TRP A 676 9.65 8.24 -1.41
C TRP A 676 9.32 7.94 0.06
N HIS A 677 8.77 6.77 0.33
CA HIS A 677 8.23 6.46 1.66
C HIS A 677 8.14 4.96 1.93
N CYS A 678 8.01 4.63 3.21
CA CYS A 678 7.49 3.33 3.60
C CYS A 678 5.99 3.28 3.32
N HIS A 679 5.51 2.16 2.78
CA HIS A 679 4.11 1.94 2.46
C HIS A 679 3.33 1.17 3.55
N ILE A 680 3.93 1.00 4.72
CA ILE A 680 3.15 0.86 5.96
C ILE A 680 2.64 2.27 6.25
N VAL A 681 1.36 2.52 5.98
CA VAL A 681 0.81 3.89 5.96
C VAL A 681 0.77 4.53 7.35
N GLU A 682 0.81 3.73 8.42
CA GLU A 682 1.03 4.23 9.78
C GLU A 682 2.44 4.80 9.96
N HIS A 683 3.48 4.19 9.35
CA HIS A 683 4.84 4.72 9.33
C HIS A 683 4.91 5.96 8.44
N GLU A 684 4.30 5.92 7.25
CA GLU A 684 4.23 7.05 6.30
C GLU A 684 3.76 8.34 6.97
N ASP A 685 2.67 8.26 7.73
CA ASP A 685 2.04 9.42 8.38
C ASP A 685 2.81 9.97 9.60
N ASN A 686 3.75 9.23 10.17
CA ASN A 686 4.53 9.68 11.35
C ASN A 686 5.94 9.08 11.40
N GLU A 687 6.89 9.48 10.58
CA GLU A 687 6.86 10.40 9.43
C GLU A 687 7.78 9.83 8.33
N MET A 688 7.65 8.53 8.03
CA MET A 688 8.57 7.72 7.23
C MET A 688 8.38 7.96 5.72
N MET A 689 8.27 9.24 5.36
CA MET A 689 8.10 9.77 4.03
C MET A 689 9.02 10.98 3.86
N ARG A 690 9.71 11.03 2.73
CA ARG A 690 10.62 12.14 2.41
C ARG A 690 10.39 12.66 1.01
N PRO A 691 10.44 13.99 0.81
CA PRO A 691 10.48 14.56 -0.52
C PRO A 691 11.79 14.22 -1.24
N PHE A 692 11.71 14.04 -2.56
CA PHE A 692 12.88 14.05 -3.45
C PHE A 692 12.60 14.95 -4.66
N ARG A 693 13.64 15.52 -5.26
CA ARG A 693 13.51 16.47 -6.37
C ARG A 693 14.36 16.06 -7.56
N ILE A 694 13.71 15.84 -8.70
CA ILE A 694 14.40 15.58 -9.96
C ILE A 694 14.75 16.93 -10.60
N GLY A 695 16.03 17.30 -10.56
CA GLY A 695 16.55 18.56 -11.10
C GLY A 695 16.56 19.74 -10.13
N PRO A 696 16.69 20.98 -10.64
CA PRO A 696 16.84 22.16 -9.80
C PRO A 696 15.51 22.53 -9.12
N VAL A 697 15.61 23.39 -8.11
CA VAL A 697 14.45 24.11 -7.54
C VAL A 697 13.66 24.76 -8.68
N GLN A 698 12.36 24.49 -8.73
CA GLN A 698 11.47 25.02 -9.75
C GLN A 698 11.14 26.49 -9.46
N PRO A 699 11.11 27.37 -10.47
CA PRO A 699 10.74 28.76 -10.26
C PRO A 699 9.34 28.89 -9.62
N GLY A 700 9.28 29.56 -8.47
CA GLY A 700 8.02 29.80 -7.75
C GLY A 700 7.51 28.60 -6.95
N GLN A 701 8.26 27.50 -6.86
CA GLN A 701 7.89 26.42 -5.93
C GLN A 701 7.91 26.94 -4.48
N PRO A 702 7.06 26.39 -3.59
CA PRO A 702 7.19 26.63 -2.16
C PRO A 702 8.62 26.34 -1.69
N MET A 703 9.17 27.23 -0.87
CA MET A 703 10.46 27.00 -0.24
C MET A 703 10.26 26.04 0.94
N PRO A 704 11.20 25.10 1.18
CA PRO A 704 11.25 24.39 2.46
C PRO A 704 11.25 25.42 3.58
N HIS A 705 10.21 25.32 4.40
CA HIS A 705 9.73 26.23 5.43
C HIS A 705 10.79 27.17 6.02
N ALA A 706 10.79 28.42 5.56
CA ALA A 706 11.21 29.55 6.39
C ALA A 706 10.02 29.91 7.28
N HIS A 707 9.81 29.16 8.35
CA HIS A 707 8.82 29.47 9.39
C HIS A 707 9.53 29.76 10.71
#